data_AF-A0A6P9C8W8-F1
#
_entry.id   AF-A0A6P9C8W8-F1
#
_cell.length_a   1.000
_cell.length_b   1.000
_cell.length_c   1.000
_cell.angle_alpha   90.00
_cell.angle_beta   90.00
_cell.angle_gamma   90.00
#
_symmetry.space_group_name_H-M   'P 1'
#
loop_
_entity.id
_entity.type
_entity.pdbx_description
1 polymer ?
#
loop_
_entity_poly.entity_id
_entity_poly.type
_entity_poly.pdbx_seq_one_letter_code
_entity_poly.pdbx_strand_id
1 'polypeptide(L)'
;MREWDADCLNATNLPSGCQRDEFEANVCGFLPNCSISTCAKLNPTKGLISPEELNCSVTLNWQDAINCCRETSRDHSVMTSKSSWTNICPGMTKLSPGQEYNVTVYRILNGSCSQEASINITTRPSSVQNLTVENRTVDSLQIGWKPPRDPQNHTYTYCVCLIDCTIINESLFLKEGLKGGTMYTIEVKAIIKSNVYGDTKTINAITAPNSPENITVKSYPPHQLSMAWNPPKDPNATDYLYRISWWREDGTQVDNCSIPDSHFTLCNLQPGVLYLVKVISDFNGILSTAAKQWILTPPLPPTNFRIQMINQTAAHFAWVKPNSPFSAIRLQWNTSEARGNETYPKSLDRAVLHSLTPGTNYTFTIFSTAGNASLSRDSVGRQQHGATKPEKVSDLICVPLQDNWSLKLSWTCPTSPVSKIVVLVSDQAWKNKPNCSESVVIQGLQPFKVYQIKIKTFWYSQYAVSEPVECSIDTTVALLGSLFALLFLLVILCFLFFYFRRPRRTKVLEEQNTDMSLPRVLGAVSVSAFPHHCYEKLSDSAFGFAVEYQQLQDTGTDQLQSVAQQQENQAKNRYSNVLPYDHARVQLTLRQEDPYSDYINASYMPGYKKEKEFIAAQGPLPATLHDFWRMIWEQRISTIVMLTNCVENGRVKCEHYWPLDYTPCTYDDITVSVITETILSDWTIRDFCIKRMIMSEVRHARHYHYTSWPDHGVPQTTDTILHFRDLVRENLDKMKDNGPVLVHCSAGVGRTGTFISLDSLLCQAQDQGEIGVFSFVEKLRRNRPLMIQNEDQYVFLHQCLLDGIQSAPKNDRVILEHPAVYENILAMQDYEVSRV
;
A
#
# COMPACT_ATOMS: atom_id res chain seq x y z
N MET A 1 -72.79 -41.50 25.03
CA MET A 1 -73.01 -42.16 23.71
C MET A 1 -72.57 -43.61 23.87
N ARG A 2 -73.37 -44.66 23.65
CA ARG A 2 -74.48 -44.84 22.70
C ARG A 2 -75.48 -45.87 23.25
N GLU A 3 -76.61 -45.90 22.57
CA GLU A 3 -77.54 -47.02 22.41
C GLU A 3 -78.30 -47.47 23.66
N TRP A 4 -79.62 -47.26 23.56
CA TRP A 4 -80.62 -47.90 24.38
C TRP A 4 -80.30 -49.39 24.56
N ASP A 5 -80.17 -49.80 25.80
CA ASP A 5 -80.87 -50.99 26.26
C ASP A 5 -81.36 -50.72 27.68
N ALA A 6 -82.68 -50.65 27.78
CA ALA A 6 -83.35 -50.95 29.02
C ALA A 6 -82.98 -52.39 29.36
N ASP A 7 -82.27 -52.60 30.46
CA ASP A 7 -82.62 -53.59 31.47
C ASP A 7 -81.44 -53.77 32.43
N CYS A 8 -81.61 -53.19 33.63
CA CYS A 8 -81.12 -53.84 34.83
C CYS A 8 -81.67 -55.27 34.83
N LEU A 9 -80.82 -56.28 34.61
CA LEU A 9 -80.76 -57.55 35.34
C LEU A 9 -80.02 -58.61 34.53
N ASN A 10 -79.13 -59.34 35.21
CA ASN A 10 -78.60 -60.66 34.87
C ASN A 10 -77.76 -60.83 33.59
N ALA A 11 -76.43 -60.81 33.75
CA ALA A 11 -75.56 -61.85 33.17
C ALA A 11 -74.13 -61.76 33.71
N THR A 12 -73.62 -62.90 34.16
CA THR A 12 -72.26 -63.22 34.62
C THR A 12 -71.21 -63.24 33.50
N ASN A 13 -71.31 -62.39 32.48
CA ASN A 13 -70.30 -62.31 31.41
C ASN A 13 -70.11 -60.86 30.95
N LEU A 14 -69.15 -60.16 31.54
CA LEU A 14 -68.64 -58.88 31.03
C LEU A 14 -67.33 -59.11 30.27
N PRO A 15 -67.10 -58.44 29.13
CA PRO A 15 -65.83 -58.46 28.41
C PRO A 15 -64.69 -57.96 29.31
N SER A 16 -63.50 -58.54 29.15
CA SER A 16 -62.28 -58.22 29.90
C SER A 16 -61.91 -56.74 29.79
N GLY A 17 -62.19 -55.97 30.85
CA GLY A 17 -61.91 -54.54 30.94
C GLY A 17 -62.57 -53.81 32.12
N CYS A 18 -63.51 -54.43 32.84
CA CYS A 18 -64.12 -53.86 34.05
C CYS A 18 -63.26 -54.16 35.29
N GLN A 19 -62.56 -53.17 35.84
CA GLN A 19 -62.12 -53.22 37.25
C GLN A 19 -63.32 -52.88 38.15
N ARG A 20 -63.69 -53.84 38.99
CA ARG A 20 -64.63 -53.66 40.10
C ARG A 20 -63.77 -53.35 41.33
N ASP A 21 -63.76 -52.10 41.80
CA ASP A 21 -63.25 -51.81 43.14
C ASP A 21 -64.29 -52.35 44.14
N GLU A 22 -63.99 -53.51 44.71
CA GLU A 22 -64.75 -54.08 45.82
C GLU A 22 -64.44 -53.29 47.09
N PHE A 23 -65.35 -52.41 47.50
CA PHE A 23 -65.41 -51.96 48.89
C PHE A 23 -66.12 -53.02 49.73
N GLU A 24 -65.51 -53.39 50.86
CA GLU A 24 -65.99 -54.39 51.80
C GLU A 24 -67.46 -54.21 52.19
N ALA A 25 -68.14 -55.35 52.35
CA ALA A 25 -69.54 -55.44 52.73
C ALA A 25 -69.80 -54.78 54.10
N ASN A 26 -70.53 -53.66 54.10
CA ASN A 26 -70.92 -52.97 55.33
C ASN A 26 -72.20 -53.56 55.94
N VAL A 27 -72.09 -53.95 57.21
CA VAL A 27 -73.19 -54.39 58.09
C VAL A 27 -73.94 -53.15 58.60
N CYS A 28 -75.24 -53.04 58.35
CA CYS A 28 -76.06 -51.95 58.88
C CYS A 28 -76.28 -52.09 60.40
N GLY A 29 -75.59 -51.26 61.19
CA GLY A 29 -75.87 -51.05 62.61
C GLY A 29 -76.88 -49.92 62.85
N PHE A 30 -77.80 -50.13 63.80
CA PHE A 30 -78.90 -49.22 64.13
C PHE A 30 -78.44 -47.86 64.68
N LEU A 31 -78.90 -46.75 64.08
CA LEU A 31 -78.89 -45.41 64.65
C LEU A 31 -80.32 -44.99 65.07
N PRO A 32 -80.53 -44.41 66.26
CA PRO A 32 -81.84 -43.90 66.66
C PRO A 32 -82.09 -42.53 66.01
N ASN A 33 -82.66 -42.55 64.79
CA ASN A 33 -83.48 -41.50 64.14
C ASN A 33 -83.55 -41.58 62.58
N CYS A 34 -83.06 -42.63 61.93
CA CYS A 34 -83.34 -42.84 60.50
C CYS A 34 -84.54 -43.80 60.34
N SER A 35 -85.66 -43.32 59.81
CA SER A 35 -86.80 -44.18 59.47
C SER A 35 -86.49 -44.99 58.20
N ILE A 36 -86.86 -46.27 58.19
CA ILE A 36 -86.61 -47.22 57.09
C ILE A 36 -87.22 -46.75 55.74
N SER A 37 -88.21 -45.84 55.78
CA SER A 37 -88.88 -45.32 54.58
C SER A 37 -88.14 -44.23 53.80
N THR A 38 -87.07 -43.62 54.35
CA THR A 38 -86.26 -42.60 53.64
C THR A 38 -84.95 -43.12 53.06
N CYS A 39 -84.55 -44.36 53.36
CA CYS A 39 -83.37 -45.00 52.73
C CYS A 39 -83.63 -45.52 51.30
N ALA A 40 -84.87 -45.48 50.81
CA ALA A 40 -85.24 -46.05 49.50
C ALA A 40 -85.14 -45.06 48.31
N LYS A 41 -84.96 -43.76 48.54
CA LYS A 41 -84.74 -42.78 47.45
C LYS A 41 -83.29 -42.31 47.46
N LEU A 42 -82.51 -42.78 46.48
CA LEU A 42 -81.19 -42.23 46.18
C LEU A 42 -81.33 -40.75 45.78
N ASN A 43 -80.72 -39.86 46.55
CA ASN A 43 -80.60 -38.46 46.16
C ASN A 43 -79.80 -38.34 44.85
N PRO A 44 -80.23 -37.47 43.90
CA PRO A 44 -79.49 -37.26 42.67
C PRO A 44 -78.11 -36.69 42.96
N THR A 45 -77.14 -37.07 42.13
CA THR A 45 -75.80 -36.49 42.12
C THR A 45 -75.91 -34.98 41.91
N LYS A 46 -75.39 -34.16 42.83
CA LYS A 46 -75.46 -32.69 42.75
C LYS A 46 -74.10 -32.10 42.41
N GLY A 47 -74.09 -31.00 41.66
CA GLY A 47 -72.87 -30.26 41.35
C GLY A 47 -71.90 -31.03 40.46
N LEU A 48 -72.41 -31.78 39.47
CA LEU A 48 -71.57 -32.42 38.46
C LEU A 48 -70.88 -31.33 37.62
N ILE A 49 -69.54 -31.31 37.68
CA ILE A 49 -68.67 -30.37 36.97
C ILE A 49 -67.52 -31.14 36.33
N SER A 50 -67.02 -30.63 35.20
CA SER A 50 -65.82 -31.13 34.53
C SER A 50 -64.69 -30.12 34.77
N PRO A 51 -63.82 -30.31 35.77
CA PRO A 51 -62.76 -29.35 36.09
C PRO A 51 -61.59 -29.38 35.08
N GLU A 52 -61.35 -30.52 34.43
CA GLU A 52 -60.23 -30.71 33.51
C GLU A 52 -60.63 -31.58 32.33
N GLU A 53 -60.48 -31.03 31.12
CA GLU A 53 -60.72 -31.71 29.85
C GLU A 53 -59.40 -31.79 29.09
N LEU A 54 -58.99 -32.99 28.68
CA LEU A 54 -57.80 -33.25 27.87
C LEU A 54 -58.21 -33.78 26.48
N ASN A 55 -57.25 -34.00 25.59
CA ASN A 55 -57.50 -34.45 24.21
C ASN A 55 -58.19 -35.83 24.13
N CYS A 56 -57.99 -36.70 25.11
CA CYS A 56 -58.57 -38.05 25.15
C CYS A 56 -59.10 -38.49 26.54
N SER A 57 -59.15 -37.60 27.53
CA SER A 57 -59.66 -37.90 28.87
C SER A 57 -60.37 -36.70 29.48
N VAL A 58 -61.35 -36.95 30.34
CA VAL A 58 -62.08 -35.90 31.06
C VAL A 58 -62.21 -36.29 32.52
N THR A 59 -61.97 -35.33 33.41
CA THR A 59 -62.16 -35.47 34.86
C THR A 59 -63.57 -35.01 35.21
N LEU A 60 -64.30 -35.78 36.00
CA LEU A 60 -65.64 -35.41 36.48
C LEU A 60 -65.63 -35.35 38.00
N ASN A 61 -66.10 -34.23 38.54
CA ASN A 61 -66.29 -34.02 39.97
C ASN A 61 -67.77 -33.85 40.26
N TRP A 62 -68.24 -34.45 41.34
CA TRP A 62 -69.59 -34.22 41.83
C TRP A 62 -69.61 -34.26 43.36
N GLN A 63 -70.69 -33.77 43.95
CA GLN A 63 -70.90 -33.84 45.39
C GLN A 63 -71.79 -35.01 45.75
N ASP A 64 -71.35 -35.74 46.77
CA ASP A 64 -72.18 -36.75 47.40
C ASP A 64 -73.22 -36.11 48.31
N ALA A 65 -74.49 -36.30 47.97
CA ALA A 65 -75.56 -36.03 48.93
C ALA A 65 -75.48 -37.09 50.05
N ILE A 66 -75.43 -36.63 51.31
CA ILE A 66 -75.36 -37.47 52.49
C ILE A 66 -76.61 -38.35 52.55
N ASN A 67 -76.40 -39.67 52.50
CA ASN A 67 -77.38 -40.65 52.95
C ASN A 67 -76.99 -41.12 54.36
N CYS A 68 -77.99 -41.54 55.16
CA CYS A 68 -77.99 -41.88 56.60
C CYS A 68 -76.98 -42.97 57.07
N CYS A 69 -75.82 -43.15 56.45
CA CYS A 69 -74.84 -44.17 56.82
C CYS A 69 -73.40 -43.63 56.70
N ARG A 70 -72.75 -43.31 57.83
CA ARG A 70 -71.28 -43.25 57.92
C ARG A 70 -70.82 -43.64 59.32
N GLU A 71 -69.68 -44.33 59.38
CA GLU A 71 -69.04 -44.92 60.55
C GLU A 71 -68.70 -43.92 61.67
N THR A 72 -68.63 -44.48 62.88
CA THR A 72 -68.08 -43.89 64.09
C THR A 72 -66.59 -43.59 63.96
N SER A 73 -66.21 -42.31 63.97
CA SER A 73 -65.10 -41.86 64.78
C SER A 73 -65.48 -40.52 65.42
N ARG A 74 -65.20 -40.39 66.72
CA ARG A 74 -65.38 -39.13 67.42
C ARG A 74 -64.32 -38.17 66.89
N ASP A 75 -64.69 -37.35 65.93
CA ASP A 75 -64.14 -36.00 65.81
C ASP A 75 -65.11 -35.11 65.04
N HIS A 76 -65.42 -33.96 65.62
CA HIS A 76 -66.26 -32.94 64.99
C HIS A 76 -65.54 -32.36 63.77
N SER A 77 -65.85 -32.88 62.58
CA SER A 77 -65.69 -32.12 61.34
C SER A 77 -66.77 -32.51 60.33
N VAL A 78 -67.52 -31.52 59.85
CA VAL A 78 -68.43 -31.68 58.71
C VAL A 78 -67.54 -31.87 57.47
N MET A 79 -67.15 -33.10 57.17
CA MET A 79 -66.51 -33.42 55.90
C MET A 79 -67.58 -33.74 54.85
N THR A 80 -67.87 -32.74 54.00
CA THR A 80 -68.41 -33.02 52.67
C THR A 80 -67.38 -33.87 51.92
N SER A 81 -67.68 -35.14 51.66
CA SER A 81 -66.84 -35.95 50.77
C SER A 81 -67.04 -35.46 49.35
N LYS A 82 -66.05 -34.76 48.80
CA LYS A 82 -65.93 -34.60 47.35
C LYS A 82 -65.44 -35.94 46.81
N SER A 83 -66.23 -36.59 45.96
CA SER A 83 -65.75 -37.68 45.12
C SER A 83 -65.31 -37.10 43.78
N SER A 84 -64.06 -37.37 43.43
CA SER A 84 -63.47 -37.03 42.13
C SER A 84 -63.18 -38.32 41.39
N TRP A 85 -63.66 -38.44 40.15
CA TRP A 85 -63.26 -39.53 39.26
C TRP A 85 -62.35 -38.99 38.18
N THR A 86 -61.09 -39.42 38.24
CA THR A 86 -60.07 -39.11 37.24
C THR A 86 -59.69 -40.40 36.55
N ASN A 87 -60.11 -40.60 35.30
CA ASN A 87 -59.63 -41.72 34.52
C ASN A 87 -58.36 -41.32 33.77
N ILE A 88 -57.23 -41.61 34.40
CA ILE A 88 -55.95 -41.69 33.72
C ILE A 88 -55.95 -43.08 33.08
N CYS A 89 -56.08 -43.13 31.75
CA CYS A 89 -56.32 -44.32 30.93
C CYS A 89 -55.76 -45.62 31.53
N PRO A 90 -56.63 -46.58 31.90
CA PRO A 90 -56.86 -47.71 30.99
C PRO A 90 -58.29 -48.32 31.08
N GLY A 91 -59.38 -47.52 31.07
CA GLY A 91 -60.75 -48.08 31.17
C GLY A 91 -61.84 -47.49 30.27
N MET A 92 -61.72 -46.25 29.78
CA MET A 92 -62.61 -45.70 28.74
C MET A 92 -61.89 -45.70 27.39
N THR A 93 -62.10 -46.74 26.60
CA THR A 93 -61.49 -46.80 25.26
C THR A 93 -62.18 -45.83 24.30
N LYS A 94 -61.42 -44.81 23.88
CA LYS A 94 -61.56 -43.97 22.66
C LYS A 94 -62.53 -42.77 22.69
N LEU A 95 -62.33 -41.83 23.61
CA LEU A 95 -62.74 -40.45 23.31
C LEU A 95 -61.85 -39.91 22.17
N SER A 96 -62.47 -39.58 21.04
CA SER A 96 -61.86 -38.89 19.90
C SER A 96 -61.66 -37.39 20.21
N PRO A 97 -60.48 -36.80 19.89
CA PRO A 97 -60.20 -35.38 20.08
C PRO A 97 -61.17 -34.46 19.33
N GLY A 98 -61.42 -33.28 19.90
CA GLY A 98 -62.25 -32.23 19.31
C GLY A 98 -63.76 -32.54 19.28
N GLN A 99 -64.20 -33.62 19.94
CA GLN A 99 -65.58 -34.11 19.90
C GLN A 99 -66.35 -33.74 21.17
N GLU A 100 -67.62 -33.35 21.00
CA GLU A 100 -68.58 -33.16 22.08
C GLU A 100 -69.21 -34.51 22.49
N TYR A 101 -69.24 -34.77 23.79
CA TYR A 101 -69.85 -35.93 24.41
C TYR A 101 -70.87 -35.47 25.45
N ASN A 102 -72.05 -36.06 25.43
CA ASN A 102 -72.97 -35.98 26.56
C ASN A 102 -72.67 -37.14 27.52
N VAL A 103 -72.26 -36.83 28.74
CA VAL A 103 -71.92 -37.79 29.78
C VAL A 103 -72.93 -37.73 30.91
N THR A 104 -73.44 -38.89 31.28
CA THR A 104 -74.51 -39.05 32.27
C THR A 104 -74.02 -39.87 33.45
N VAL A 105 -74.23 -39.38 34.66
CA VAL A 105 -73.85 -40.03 35.91
C VAL A 105 -75.10 -40.28 36.75
N TYR A 106 -75.27 -41.53 37.19
CA TYR A 106 -76.32 -41.96 38.10
C TYR A 106 -75.76 -42.97 39.12
N ARG A 107 -76.46 -43.15 40.23
CA ARG A 107 -76.07 -44.06 41.32
C ARG A 107 -76.92 -45.31 41.29
N ILE A 108 -76.36 -46.44 41.73
CA ILE A 108 -77.08 -47.71 41.86
C ILE A 108 -77.01 -48.17 43.32
N LEU A 109 -78.15 -48.47 43.95
CA LEU A 109 -78.24 -49.09 45.27
C LEU A 109 -79.26 -50.22 45.21
N ASN A 110 -78.85 -51.43 45.58
CA ASN A 110 -79.70 -52.63 45.59
C ASN A 110 -80.54 -52.80 44.31
N GLY A 111 -79.94 -52.57 43.13
CA GLY A 111 -80.59 -52.70 41.83
C GLY A 111 -81.45 -51.52 41.38
N SER A 112 -81.66 -50.50 42.23
CA SER A 112 -82.40 -49.28 41.90
C SER A 112 -81.46 -48.14 41.51
N CYS A 113 -81.74 -47.46 40.39
CA CYS A 113 -80.95 -46.33 39.90
C CYS A 113 -81.49 -44.98 40.43
N SER A 114 -80.60 -44.01 40.67
CA SER A 114 -80.99 -42.62 40.97
C SER A 114 -81.44 -41.87 39.71
N GLN A 115 -82.00 -40.67 39.87
CA GLN A 115 -82.16 -39.74 38.75
C GLN A 115 -80.79 -39.43 38.12
N GLU A 116 -80.80 -39.33 36.79
CA GLU A 116 -79.62 -39.06 35.98
C GLU A 116 -79.20 -37.58 36.05
N ALA A 117 -77.90 -37.34 36.15
CA ALA A 117 -77.30 -36.03 35.98
C ALA A 117 -76.41 -36.06 34.73
N SER A 118 -76.71 -35.20 33.75
CA SER A 118 -75.99 -35.16 32.47
C SER A 118 -75.23 -33.85 32.31
N ILE A 119 -74.05 -33.92 31.69
CA ILE A 119 -73.22 -32.77 31.32
C ILE A 119 -72.67 -32.99 29.92
N ASN A 120 -72.72 -31.95 29.09
CA ASN A 120 -72.00 -31.94 27.82
C ASN A 120 -70.55 -31.51 28.07
N ILE A 121 -69.61 -32.32 27.61
CA ILE A 121 -68.17 -32.07 27.68
C ILE A 121 -67.63 -32.07 26.25
N THR A 122 -66.68 -31.19 25.95
CA THR A 122 -66.02 -31.21 24.64
C THR A 122 -64.54 -31.47 24.81
N THR A 123 -64.08 -32.59 24.26
CA THR A 123 -62.64 -32.93 24.30
C THR A 123 -61.81 -31.92 23.51
N ARG A 124 -60.58 -31.68 23.97
CA ARG A 124 -59.67 -30.74 23.29
C ARG A 124 -59.31 -31.26 21.89
N PRO A 125 -59.25 -30.40 20.86
CA PRO A 125 -58.75 -30.81 19.55
C PRO A 125 -57.25 -31.13 19.61
N SER A 126 -56.77 -31.97 18.68
CA SER A 126 -55.34 -32.30 18.62
C SER A 126 -54.50 -31.09 18.21
N SER A 127 -53.19 -31.13 18.49
CA SER A 127 -52.25 -30.09 18.04
C SER A 127 -52.16 -30.01 16.49
N VAL A 128 -51.87 -28.80 15.98
CA VAL A 128 -51.69 -28.55 14.54
C VAL A 128 -50.50 -29.34 13.97
N GLN A 129 -50.54 -29.63 12.67
CA GLN A 129 -49.51 -30.41 11.97
C GLN A 129 -48.60 -29.53 11.13
N ASN A 130 -47.37 -30.01 10.86
CA ASN A 130 -46.40 -29.35 9.98
C ASN A 130 -46.23 -27.84 10.25
N LEU A 131 -46.18 -27.46 11.54
CA LEU A 131 -45.92 -26.07 11.92
C LEU A 131 -44.51 -25.68 11.47
N THR A 132 -44.42 -24.74 10.54
CA THR A 132 -43.18 -24.33 9.88
C THR A 132 -43.16 -22.82 9.58
N VAL A 133 -41.97 -22.28 9.38
CA VAL A 133 -41.79 -20.90 8.89
C VAL A 133 -41.61 -20.97 7.38
N GLU A 134 -42.59 -20.44 6.64
CA GLU A 134 -42.58 -20.45 5.17
C GLU A 134 -41.70 -19.34 4.60
N ASN A 135 -41.75 -18.15 5.20
CA ASN A 135 -40.94 -17.00 4.79
C ASN A 135 -40.54 -16.14 5.99
N ARG A 136 -39.44 -15.40 5.87
CA ARG A 136 -38.92 -14.50 6.91
C ARG A 136 -38.29 -13.26 6.29
N THR A 137 -38.57 -12.10 6.88
CA THR A 137 -37.88 -10.83 6.60
C THR A 137 -37.18 -10.34 7.86
N VAL A 138 -36.61 -9.13 7.82
CA VAL A 138 -36.00 -8.49 8.99
C VAL A 138 -37.02 -8.15 10.09
N ASP A 139 -38.28 -7.97 9.71
CA ASP A 139 -39.35 -7.47 10.57
C ASP A 139 -40.63 -8.31 10.52
N SER A 140 -40.62 -9.45 9.80
CA SER A 140 -41.79 -10.32 9.70
C SER A 140 -41.47 -11.80 9.62
N LEU A 141 -42.42 -12.63 10.08
CA LEU A 141 -42.42 -14.08 9.96
C LEU A 141 -43.74 -14.55 9.36
N GLN A 142 -43.66 -15.37 8.32
CA GLN A 142 -44.79 -16.06 7.73
C GLN A 142 -44.80 -17.52 8.20
N ILE A 143 -45.86 -17.91 8.90
CA ILE A 143 -45.96 -19.15 9.66
C ILE A 143 -47.09 -19.97 9.06
N GLY A 144 -46.79 -21.20 8.65
CA GLY A 144 -47.74 -22.12 8.01
C GLY A 144 -47.90 -23.41 8.82
N TRP A 145 -49.11 -23.96 8.81
CA TRP A 145 -49.42 -25.26 9.39
C TRP A 145 -50.53 -25.97 8.62
N LYS A 146 -50.79 -27.23 8.98
CA LYS A 146 -51.94 -28.01 8.54
C LYS A 146 -52.92 -28.22 9.70
N PRO A 147 -54.23 -28.27 9.43
CA PRO A 147 -55.24 -28.56 10.46
C PRO A 147 -54.96 -29.88 11.21
N PRO A 148 -55.46 -30.03 12.45
CA PRO A 148 -55.43 -31.30 13.17
C PRO A 148 -56.10 -32.44 12.38
N ARG A 149 -55.62 -33.67 12.51
CA ARG A 149 -56.25 -34.88 11.94
C ARG A 149 -57.22 -35.48 12.96
N ASP A 150 -58.18 -34.70 13.42
CA ASP A 150 -59.22 -35.26 14.28
C ASP A 150 -60.23 -36.06 13.43
N PRO A 151 -60.90 -37.08 13.98
CA PRO A 151 -61.76 -37.99 13.21
C PRO A 151 -62.99 -37.34 12.53
N GLN A 152 -63.30 -36.10 12.89
CA GLN A 152 -64.46 -35.33 12.43
C GLN A 152 -63.98 -34.06 11.73
N ASN A 153 -64.66 -33.70 10.64
CA ASN A 153 -64.27 -32.59 9.76
C ASN A 153 -64.69 -31.23 10.36
N HIS A 154 -64.06 -30.86 11.48
CA HIS A 154 -64.34 -29.61 12.16
C HIS A 154 -63.75 -28.41 11.39
N THR A 155 -64.49 -27.30 11.38
CA THR A 155 -63.92 -26.00 11.01
C THR A 155 -63.16 -25.47 12.22
N TYR A 156 -61.82 -25.40 12.11
CA TYR A 156 -60.96 -24.87 13.17
C TYR A 156 -60.72 -23.38 12.97
N THR A 157 -60.69 -22.64 14.08
CA THR A 157 -59.97 -21.37 14.17
C THR A 157 -58.66 -21.61 14.92
N TYR A 158 -57.70 -20.70 14.80
CA TYR A 158 -56.37 -20.88 15.36
C TYR A 158 -55.98 -19.67 16.19
N CYS A 159 -55.51 -19.92 17.41
CA CYS A 159 -54.85 -18.90 18.22
C CYS A 159 -53.33 -19.04 18.03
N VAL A 160 -52.72 -17.99 17.49
CA VAL A 160 -51.29 -17.89 17.22
C VAL A 160 -50.69 -16.85 18.16
N CYS A 161 -49.75 -17.25 19.00
CA CYS A 161 -49.09 -16.39 19.98
C CYS A 161 -47.59 -16.28 19.68
N LEU A 162 -47.09 -15.04 19.58
CA LEU A 162 -45.66 -14.72 19.49
C LEU A 162 -45.26 -13.70 20.55
N ILE A 163 -45.70 -12.45 20.34
CA ILE A 163 -45.58 -11.33 21.30
C ILE A 163 -46.96 -11.09 21.93
N ASP A 164 -47.97 -11.13 21.06
CA ASP A 164 -49.40 -11.07 21.29
C ASP A 164 -50.06 -12.30 20.66
N CYS A 165 -51.28 -12.61 21.12
CA CYS A 165 -52.07 -13.72 20.61
C CYS A 165 -53.14 -13.20 19.64
N THR A 166 -53.19 -13.75 18.43
CA THR A 166 -54.19 -13.41 17.40
C THR A 166 -55.01 -14.65 17.06
N ILE A 167 -56.33 -14.48 16.87
CA ILE A 167 -57.22 -15.54 16.42
C ILE A 167 -57.51 -15.37 14.93
N ILE A 168 -57.25 -16.41 14.15
CA ILE A 168 -57.45 -16.43 12.70
C ILE A 168 -58.19 -17.69 12.24
N ASN A 169 -58.72 -17.67 11.02
CA ASN A 169 -59.44 -18.81 10.43
C ASN A 169 -58.61 -19.55 9.36
N GLU A 170 -57.45 -19.01 9.00
CA GLU A 170 -56.57 -19.55 7.97
C GLU A 170 -55.40 -20.31 8.59
N SER A 171 -54.79 -21.23 7.84
CA SER A 171 -53.63 -22.01 8.30
C SER A 171 -52.28 -21.38 7.96
N LEU A 172 -52.30 -20.08 7.68
CA LEU A 172 -51.16 -19.25 7.31
C LEU A 172 -51.28 -17.91 8.03
N PHE A 173 -50.21 -17.48 8.70
CA PHE A 173 -50.19 -16.25 9.48
C PHE A 173 -48.94 -15.43 9.19
N LEU A 174 -49.13 -14.16 8.88
CA LEU A 174 -48.05 -13.19 8.75
C LEU A 174 -48.03 -12.30 9.99
N LYS A 175 -46.90 -12.30 10.71
CA LYS A 175 -46.66 -11.34 11.80
C LYS A 175 -45.63 -10.32 11.35
N GLU A 176 -46.01 -9.05 11.35
CA GLU A 176 -45.14 -7.90 11.05
C GLU A 176 -44.76 -7.13 12.32
N GLY A 177 -43.81 -6.19 12.21
CA GLY A 177 -43.35 -5.35 13.33
C GLY A 177 -42.41 -6.05 14.30
N LEU A 178 -41.78 -7.15 13.87
CA LEU A 178 -40.75 -7.86 14.61
C LEU A 178 -39.41 -7.14 14.51
N LYS A 179 -38.46 -7.52 15.36
CA LYS A 179 -37.08 -6.99 15.34
C LYS A 179 -36.17 -7.96 14.60
N GLY A 180 -35.21 -7.43 13.84
CA GLY A 180 -34.21 -8.21 13.12
C GLY A 180 -33.34 -9.05 14.05
N GLY A 181 -32.83 -10.17 13.53
CA GLY A 181 -31.91 -11.07 14.25
C GLY A 181 -32.44 -11.59 15.59
N THR A 182 -33.76 -11.61 15.79
CA THR A 182 -34.37 -11.92 17.09
C THR A 182 -35.09 -13.26 17.03
N MET A 183 -34.84 -14.10 18.03
CA MET A 183 -35.54 -15.38 18.18
C MET A 183 -36.92 -15.16 18.82
N TYR A 184 -37.94 -15.69 18.18
CA TYR A 184 -39.32 -15.70 18.63
C TYR A 184 -39.80 -17.13 18.83
N THR A 185 -40.48 -17.36 19.96
CA THR A 185 -41.21 -18.60 20.23
C THR A 185 -42.63 -18.44 19.70
N ILE A 186 -43.01 -19.30 18.76
CA ILE A 186 -44.33 -19.30 18.14
C ILE A 186 -45.14 -20.44 18.72
N GLU A 187 -46.32 -20.13 19.25
CA GLU A 187 -47.28 -21.10 19.75
C GLU A 187 -48.56 -21.07 18.92
N VAL A 188 -49.03 -22.24 18.47
CA VAL A 188 -50.28 -22.37 17.72
C VAL A 188 -51.20 -23.37 18.41
N LYS A 189 -52.45 -22.95 18.66
CA LYS A 189 -53.52 -23.78 19.23
C LYS A 189 -54.71 -23.82 18.28
N ALA A 190 -55.25 -25.01 18.02
CA ALA A 190 -56.51 -25.15 17.30
C ALA A 190 -57.69 -24.89 18.26
N ILE A 191 -58.72 -24.22 17.76
CA ILE A 191 -59.94 -23.89 18.48
C ILE A 191 -61.12 -24.42 17.66
N ILE A 192 -62.02 -25.13 18.34
CA ILE A 192 -63.28 -25.61 17.75
C ILE A 192 -64.43 -24.65 18.07
N LYS A 193 -65.57 -24.80 17.37
CA LYS A 193 -66.73 -23.89 17.46
C LYS A 193 -67.27 -23.63 18.88
N SER A 194 -67.05 -24.56 19.82
CA SER A 194 -67.39 -24.44 21.25
C SER A 194 -66.38 -23.64 22.08
N ASN A 195 -65.41 -22.97 21.44
CA ASN A 195 -64.35 -22.16 22.07
C ASN A 195 -63.41 -22.96 23.00
N VAL A 196 -63.25 -24.25 22.73
CA VAL A 196 -62.31 -25.13 23.44
C VAL A 196 -60.96 -25.11 22.73
N TYR A 197 -59.90 -24.85 23.50
CA TYR A 197 -58.53 -24.75 23.02
C TYR A 197 -57.85 -26.11 23.02
N GLY A 198 -57.20 -26.45 21.91
CA GLY A 198 -56.37 -27.64 21.76
C GLY A 198 -55.02 -27.54 22.45
N ASP A 199 -54.26 -28.62 22.32
CA ASP A 199 -52.88 -28.68 22.78
C ASP A 199 -51.99 -27.74 21.96
N THR A 200 -51.04 -27.08 22.65
CA THR A 200 -50.10 -26.14 22.03
C THR A 200 -49.07 -26.87 21.18
N LYS A 201 -48.87 -26.40 19.94
CA LYS A 201 -47.68 -26.72 19.16
C LYS A 201 -46.74 -25.51 19.15
N THR A 202 -45.47 -25.74 19.47
CA THR A 202 -44.45 -24.68 19.57
C THR A 202 -43.31 -24.88 18.59
N ILE A 203 -42.83 -23.81 17.97
CA ILE A 203 -41.57 -23.75 17.22
C ILE A 203 -40.81 -22.48 17.56
N ASN A 204 -39.47 -22.50 17.45
CA ASN A 204 -38.65 -21.30 17.54
C ASN A 204 -38.24 -20.85 16.14
N ALA A 205 -38.32 -19.55 15.89
CA ALA A 205 -37.99 -18.94 14.60
C ALA A 205 -37.15 -17.67 14.82
N ILE A 206 -36.14 -17.46 13.99
CA ILE A 206 -35.32 -16.25 14.01
C ILE A 206 -35.68 -15.41 12.78
N THR A 207 -35.97 -14.12 12.98
CA THR A 207 -36.12 -13.14 11.89
C THR A 207 -34.79 -12.94 11.16
N ALA A 208 -34.82 -12.49 9.90
CA ALA A 208 -33.57 -12.20 9.21
C ALA A 208 -32.78 -11.08 9.93
N PRO A 209 -31.44 -11.15 9.99
CA PRO A 209 -30.65 -10.06 10.54
C PRO A 209 -30.70 -8.84 9.63
N ASN A 210 -30.47 -7.65 10.20
CA ASN A 210 -30.32 -6.44 9.40
C ASN A 210 -29.03 -6.52 8.55
N SER A 211 -29.04 -5.86 7.40
CA SER A 211 -27.84 -5.77 6.56
C SER A 211 -26.83 -4.80 7.18
N PRO A 212 -25.51 -4.95 6.92
CA PRO A 212 -24.51 -4.02 7.42
C PRO A 212 -24.73 -2.59 6.90
N GLU A 213 -24.35 -1.60 7.70
CA GLU A 213 -24.50 -0.18 7.36
C GLU A 213 -23.16 0.46 6.99
N ASN A 214 -23.20 1.55 6.21
CA ASN A 214 -22.04 2.42 5.96
C ASN A 214 -20.79 1.68 5.45
N ILE A 215 -20.91 0.97 4.32
CA ILE A 215 -19.75 0.36 3.65
C ILE A 215 -18.84 1.48 3.16
N THR A 216 -17.66 1.58 3.77
CA THR A 216 -16.65 2.60 3.47
C THR A 216 -15.35 1.94 3.06
N VAL A 217 -14.55 2.67 2.29
CA VAL A 217 -13.23 2.21 1.84
C VAL A 217 -12.18 3.09 2.51
N LYS A 218 -11.28 2.45 3.25
CA LYS A 218 -10.18 3.08 3.98
C LYS A 218 -8.96 3.38 3.10
N SER A 219 -8.70 2.54 2.10
CA SER A 219 -7.53 2.66 1.23
C SER A 219 -7.85 2.27 -0.21
N TYR A 220 -7.27 3.01 -1.16
CA TYR A 220 -7.47 2.86 -2.59
C TYR A 220 -6.16 2.57 -3.34
N PRO A 221 -5.49 1.44 -3.12
CA PRO A 221 -4.47 0.98 -4.05
C PRO A 221 -5.12 0.44 -5.34
N PRO A 222 -4.38 0.37 -6.46
CA PRO A 222 -4.96 0.06 -7.78
C PRO A 222 -5.46 -1.41 -7.90
N HIS A 223 -4.89 -2.33 -7.11
CA HIS A 223 -5.18 -3.78 -7.20
C HIS A 223 -5.91 -4.38 -6.00
N GLN A 224 -6.11 -3.60 -4.95
CA GLN A 224 -6.77 -4.05 -3.73
C GLN A 224 -7.58 -2.90 -3.11
N LEU A 225 -8.57 -3.19 -2.27
CA LEU A 225 -9.37 -2.16 -1.61
C LEU A 225 -9.64 -2.58 -0.17
N SER A 226 -9.18 -1.77 0.80
CA SER A 226 -9.46 -2.03 2.21
C SER A 226 -10.78 -1.39 2.61
N MET A 227 -11.75 -2.20 3.02
CA MET A 227 -13.12 -1.78 3.32
C MET A 227 -13.47 -2.03 4.79
N ALA A 228 -14.44 -1.28 5.29
CA ALA A 228 -15.06 -1.50 6.59
C ALA A 228 -16.54 -1.12 6.55
N TRP A 229 -17.33 -1.73 7.43
CA TRP A 229 -18.74 -1.45 7.59
C TRP A 229 -19.12 -1.45 9.07
N ASN A 230 -20.26 -0.85 9.37
CA ASN A 230 -20.86 -0.91 10.68
C ASN A 230 -21.67 -2.21 10.80
N PRO A 231 -21.42 -3.04 11.84
CA PRO A 231 -22.26 -4.19 12.15
C PRO A 231 -23.75 -3.83 12.29
N PRO A 232 -24.67 -4.75 11.98
CA PRO A 232 -26.11 -4.55 12.23
C PRO A 232 -26.38 -4.29 13.71
N LYS A 233 -27.32 -3.39 14.01
CA LYS A 233 -27.74 -3.05 15.38
C LYS A 233 -28.91 -3.90 15.85
N ASP A 234 -28.85 -5.21 15.62
CA ASP A 234 -29.92 -6.10 16.08
C ASP A 234 -29.80 -6.32 17.60
N PRO A 235 -30.91 -6.35 18.35
CA PRO A 235 -30.87 -6.36 19.83
C PRO A 235 -30.20 -7.59 20.44
N ASN A 236 -30.33 -8.75 19.77
CA ASN A 236 -29.99 -10.06 20.33
C ASN A 236 -29.00 -10.84 19.45
N ALA A 237 -28.37 -10.18 18.47
CA ALA A 237 -27.41 -10.80 17.56
C ALA A 237 -26.13 -9.96 17.49
N THR A 238 -25.02 -10.55 17.93
CA THR A 238 -23.70 -9.88 18.02
C THR A 238 -22.61 -10.58 17.20
N ASP A 239 -22.76 -11.89 16.96
CA ASP A 239 -21.71 -12.75 16.39
C ASP A 239 -22.01 -13.07 14.92
N TYR A 240 -21.95 -12.04 14.06
CA TYR A 240 -22.22 -12.21 12.64
C TYR A 240 -21.03 -12.80 11.89
N LEU A 241 -21.33 -13.64 10.90
CA LEU A 241 -20.41 -13.94 9.83
C LEU A 241 -20.78 -13.10 8.60
N TYR A 242 -19.87 -12.28 8.09
CA TYR A 242 -20.10 -11.46 6.91
C TYR A 242 -19.71 -12.21 5.66
N ARG A 243 -20.66 -12.41 4.74
CA ARG A 243 -20.43 -12.98 3.40
C ARG A 243 -20.23 -11.84 2.41
N ILE A 244 -19.02 -11.71 1.89
CA ILE A 244 -18.64 -10.66 0.94
C ILE A 244 -18.49 -11.25 -0.45
N SER A 245 -19.03 -10.57 -1.45
CA SER A 245 -18.77 -10.88 -2.87
C SER A 245 -18.62 -9.61 -3.67
N TRP A 246 -17.76 -9.63 -4.69
CA TRP A 246 -17.55 -8.47 -5.55
C TRP A 246 -17.58 -8.84 -7.02
N TRP A 247 -18.16 -7.93 -7.78
CA TRP A 247 -18.58 -8.14 -9.15
C TRP A 247 -18.09 -6.96 -9.98
N ARG A 248 -17.65 -7.24 -11.21
CA ARG A 248 -17.40 -6.18 -12.20
C ARG A 248 -18.73 -5.61 -12.69
N GLU A 249 -18.67 -4.43 -13.30
CA GLU A 249 -19.83 -3.76 -13.91
C GLU A 249 -20.53 -4.64 -14.98
N ASP A 250 -19.78 -5.50 -15.67
CA ASP A 250 -20.29 -6.45 -16.67
C ASP A 250 -21.08 -7.64 -16.06
N GLY A 251 -21.18 -7.73 -14.74
CA GLY A 251 -21.86 -8.81 -14.03
C GLY A 251 -21.00 -10.05 -13.79
N THR A 252 -19.70 -10.02 -14.10
CA THR A 252 -18.78 -11.13 -13.77
C THR A 252 -18.45 -11.10 -12.28
N GLN A 253 -18.67 -12.23 -11.58
CA GLN A 253 -18.17 -12.37 -10.21
C GLN A 253 -16.65 -12.51 -10.23
N VAL A 254 -15.97 -11.70 -9.44
CA VAL A 254 -14.51 -11.80 -9.30
C VAL A 254 -14.17 -12.83 -8.24
N ASP A 255 -14.77 -12.70 -7.05
CA ASP A 255 -14.51 -13.61 -5.93
C ASP A 255 -15.59 -13.48 -4.84
N ASN A 256 -15.50 -14.30 -3.78
CA ASN A 256 -16.25 -14.17 -2.55
C ASN A 256 -15.50 -14.75 -1.34
N CYS A 257 -15.86 -14.29 -0.14
CA CYS A 257 -15.32 -14.81 1.12
C CYS A 257 -16.35 -14.71 2.25
N SER A 258 -16.05 -15.33 3.39
CA SER A 258 -16.83 -15.20 4.63
C SER A 258 -15.89 -14.97 5.80
N ILE A 259 -16.12 -13.91 6.57
CA ILE A 259 -15.26 -13.49 7.68
C ILE A 259 -16.08 -13.02 8.88
N PRO A 260 -15.58 -13.14 10.12
CA PRO A 260 -16.26 -12.61 11.30
C PRO A 260 -16.05 -11.10 11.48
N ASP A 261 -14.95 -10.56 10.94
CA ASP A 261 -14.58 -9.16 11.12
C ASP A 261 -15.41 -8.19 10.27
N SER A 262 -15.70 -7.00 10.80
CA SER A 262 -16.43 -5.94 10.09
C SER A 262 -15.55 -5.11 9.13
N HIS A 263 -14.41 -5.66 8.71
CA HIS A 263 -13.47 -5.06 7.78
C HIS A 263 -12.81 -6.12 6.92
N PHE A 264 -12.49 -5.79 5.66
CA PHE A 264 -11.90 -6.73 4.72
C PHE A 264 -11.12 -6.02 3.62
N THR A 265 -10.05 -6.64 3.14
CA THR A 265 -9.31 -6.18 1.97
C THR A 265 -9.66 -7.03 0.75
N LEU A 266 -10.31 -6.41 -0.23
CA LEU A 266 -10.54 -7.03 -1.55
C LEU A 266 -9.21 -7.15 -2.28
N CYS A 267 -8.94 -8.30 -2.87
CA CYS A 267 -7.75 -8.55 -3.68
C CYS A 267 -8.14 -8.88 -5.13
N ASN A 268 -7.14 -9.07 -6.00
CA ASN A 268 -7.31 -9.48 -7.41
C ASN A 268 -8.15 -8.49 -8.24
N LEU A 269 -8.06 -7.19 -7.94
CA LEU A 269 -8.77 -6.15 -8.68
C LEU A 269 -7.93 -5.63 -9.86
N GLN A 270 -8.61 -5.34 -10.96
CA GLN A 270 -8.05 -4.61 -12.10
C GLN A 270 -8.14 -3.10 -11.85
N PRO A 271 -7.04 -2.34 -12.07
CA PRO A 271 -7.01 -0.89 -11.88
C PRO A 271 -7.95 -0.15 -12.84
N GLY A 272 -8.53 0.97 -12.40
CA GLY A 272 -9.39 1.82 -13.23
C GLY A 272 -10.78 1.23 -13.54
N VAL A 273 -11.16 0.15 -12.87
CA VAL A 273 -12.43 -0.57 -13.08
C VAL A 273 -13.39 -0.35 -11.90
N LEU A 274 -14.68 -0.28 -12.21
CA LEU A 274 -15.77 -0.14 -11.26
C LEU A 274 -16.27 -1.52 -10.79
N TYR A 275 -16.40 -1.69 -9.47
CA TYR A 275 -16.85 -2.93 -8.83
C TYR A 275 -18.09 -2.71 -7.97
N LEU A 276 -19.03 -3.65 -8.01
CA LEU A 276 -20.15 -3.76 -7.09
C LEU A 276 -19.79 -4.74 -5.97
N VAL A 277 -19.67 -4.22 -4.76
CA VAL A 277 -19.46 -5.03 -3.56
C VAL A 277 -20.80 -5.29 -2.88
N LYS A 278 -21.02 -6.56 -2.50
CA LYS A 278 -22.17 -7.01 -1.72
C LYS A 278 -21.68 -7.58 -0.40
N VAL A 279 -22.19 -7.08 0.71
CA VAL A 279 -21.93 -7.60 2.06
C VAL A 279 -23.25 -8.07 2.65
N ILE A 280 -23.29 -9.33 3.11
CA ILE A 280 -24.46 -9.97 3.71
C ILE A 280 -24.10 -10.39 5.14
N SER A 281 -24.95 -10.07 6.12
CA SER A 281 -24.82 -10.59 7.47
C SER A 281 -25.43 -12.00 7.53
N ASP A 282 -24.69 -12.95 8.09
CA ASP A 282 -25.14 -14.30 8.39
C ASP A 282 -25.19 -14.45 9.92
N PHE A 283 -26.39 -14.71 10.45
CA PHE A 283 -26.61 -15.00 11.86
C PHE A 283 -27.28 -16.37 12.00
N ASN A 284 -26.55 -17.35 12.54
CA ASN A 284 -27.02 -18.74 12.71
C ASN A 284 -27.55 -19.38 11.40
N GLY A 285 -26.94 -19.07 10.26
CA GLY A 285 -27.34 -19.58 8.94
C GLY A 285 -28.47 -18.79 8.28
N ILE A 286 -28.96 -17.72 8.92
CA ILE A 286 -29.97 -16.83 8.36
C ILE A 286 -29.30 -15.60 7.77
N LEU A 287 -29.55 -15.36 6.49
CA LEU A 287 -28.92 -14.30 5.71
C LEU A 287 -29.77 -13.02 5.72
N SER A 288 -29.11 -11.87 5.85
CA SER A 288 -29.71 -10.57 5.57
C SER A 288 -29.91 -10.34 4.07
N THR A 289 -30.59 -9.25 3.72
CA THR A 289 -30.44 -8.67 2.38
C THR A 289 -29.00 -8.16 2.17
N ALA A 290 -28.58 -8.05 0.91
CA ALA A 290 -27.23 -7.59 0.58
C ALA A 290 -27.12 -6.06 0.68
N ALA A 291 -26.23 -5.57 1.53
CA ALA A 291 -25.75 -4.18 1.48
C ALA A 291 -24.82 -4.02 0.26
N LYS A 292 -25.10 -3.02 -0.58
CA LYS A 292 -24.46 -2.85 -1.90
C LYS A 292 -23.69 -1.54 -1.94
N GLN A 293 -22.45 -1.58 -2.42
CA GLN A 293 -21.64 -0.38 -2.65
C GLN A 293 -20.88 -0.49 -3.98
N TRP A 294 -21.01 0.54 -4.82
CA TRP A 294 -20.18 0.69 -6.01
C TRP A 294 -18.87 1.39 -5.64
N ILE A 295 -17.74 0.83 -6.08
CA ILE A 295 -16.40 1.33 -5.77
C ILE A 295 -15.54 1.31 -7.03
N LEU A 296 -14.97 2.47 -7.36
CA LEU A 296 -14.03 2.62 -8.47
C LEU A 296 -12.59 2.43 -7.95
N THR A 297 -11.85 1.53 -8.59
CA THR A 297 -10.40 1.40 -8.34
C THR A 297 -9.64 2.52 -9.04
N PRO A 298 -8.56 3.06 -8.44
CA PRO A 298 -7.70 4.02 -9.14
C PRO A 298 -7.06 3.40 -10.38
N PRO A 299 -6.88 4.18 -11.46
CA PRO A 299 -6.09 3.75 -12.61
C PRO A 299 -4.60 3.70 -12.25
N LEU A 300 -3.82 2.99 -13.06
CA LEU A 300 -2.36 3.05 -13.01
C LEU A 300 -1.86 4.44 -13.46
N PRO A 301 -0.76 4.95 -12.89
CA PRO A 301 -0.24 6.25 -13.27
C PRO A 301 0.38 6.26 -14.68
N PRO A 302 0.41 7.42 -15.37
CA PRO A 302 1.22 7.60 -16.56
C PRO A 302 2.69 7.29 -16.29
N THR A 303 3.37 6.66 -17.25
CA THR A 303 4.79 6.29 -17.13
C THR A 303 5.65 7.22 -17.98
N ASN A 304 6.97 7.26 -17.72
CA ASN A 304 7.91 8.13 -18.47
C ASN A 304 7.46 9.60 -18.54
N PHE A 305 6.88 10.11 -17.44
CA PHE A 305 6.51 11.51 -17.32
C PHE A 305 7.78 12.36 -17.28
N ARG A 306 7.95 13.22 -18.28
CA ARG A 306 9.14 14.04 -18.43
C ARG A 306 8.80 15.43 -18.92
N ILE A 307 9.66 16.36 -18.54
CA ILE A 307 9.68 17.71 -19.04
C ILE A 307 10.58 17.72 -20.27
N GLN A 308 10.02 17.97 -21.46
CA GLN A 308 10.80 18.00 -22.70
C GLN A 308 11.59 19.30 -22.85
N MET A 309 10.97 20.42 -22.48
CA MET A 309 11.59 21.73 -22.47
C MET A 309 10.83 22.67 -21.54
N ILE A 310 11.56 23.58 -20.90
CA ILE A 310 11.00 24.70 -20.13
C ILE A 310 11.57 26.00 -20.66
N ASN A 311 10.66 26.91 -20.96
CA ASN A 311 10.95 28.27 -21.39
C ASN A 311 10.72 29.25 -20.22
N GLN A 312 10.67 30.53 -20.54
CA GLN A 312 10.44 31.58 -19.55
C GLN A 312 9.02 31.55 -18.96
N THR A 313 8.00 31.21 -19.77
CA THR A 313 6.58 31.24 -19.37
C THR A 313 5.79 29.98 -19.76
N ALA A 314 6.46 28.95 -20.26
CA ALA A 314 5.80 27.72 -20.70
C ALA A 314 6.66 26.48 -20.45
N ALA A 315 6.01 25.34 -20.21
CA ALA A 315 6.65 24.04 -20.05
C ALA A 315 5.95 23.00 -20.92
N HIS A 316 6.75 22.20 -21.62
CA HIS A 316 6.28 21.12 -22.49
C HIS A 316 6.51 19.78 -21.82
N PHE A 317 5.46 18.98 -21.76
CA PHE A 317 5.46 17.67 -21.09
C PHE A 317 5.18 16.56 -22.07
N ALA A 318 5.76 15.39 -21.80
CA ALA A 318 5.43 14.15 -22.48
C ALA A 318 5.32 13.02 -21.46
N TRP A 319 4.44 12.05 -21.74
CA TRP A 319 4.26 10.85 -20.93
C TRP A 319 3.80 9.69 -21.81
N VAL A 320 3.93 8.48 -21.27
CA VAL A 320 3.35 7.25 -21.82
C VAL A 320 2.04 6.98 -21.09
N LYS A 321 0.98 6.72 -21.85
CA LYS A 321 -0.36 6.47 -21.32
C LYS A 321 -0.36 5.24 -20.40
N PRO A 322 -1.14 5.25 -19.33
CA PRO A 322 -1.20 4.12 -18.41
C PRO A 322 -1.84 2.89 -19.05
N ASN A 323 -1.37 1.71 -18.68
CA ASN A 323 -1.90 0.43 -19.15
C ASN A 323 -3.07 -0.05 -18.26
N SER A 324 -4.05 0.82 -18.07
CA SER A 324 -5.30 0.55 -17.35
C SER A 324 -6.40 1.46 -17.89
N PRO A 325 -7.69 1.12 -17.76
CA PRO A 325 -8.79 2.03 -18.09
C PRO A 325 -8.68 3.38 -17.35
N PHE A 326 -8.79 4.48 -18.08
CA PHE A 326 -8.79 5.85 -17.56
C PHE A 326 -9.62 6.78 -18.46
N SER A 327 -10.09 7.90 -17.93
CA SER A 327 -10.93 8.88 -18.61
C SER A 327 -10.19 10.17 -18.97
N ALA A 328 -9.23 10.61 -18.16
CA ALA A 328 -8.48 11.85 -18.40
C ALA A 328 -7.06 11.81 -17.78
N ILE A 329 -6.22 12.76 -18.19
CA ILE A 329 -4.92 13.04 -17.56
C ILE A 329 -5.04 14.38 -16.85
N ARG A 330 -4.63 14.45 -15.59
CA ARG A 330 -4.62 15.70 -14.83
C ARG A 330 -3.18 16.07 -14.50
N LEU A 331 -2.77 17.26 -14.92
CA LEU A 331 -1.49 17.85 -14.57
C LEU A 331 -1.72 18.87 -13.47
N GLN A 332 -0.97 18.77 -12.39
CA GLN A 332 -0.98 19.72 -11.29
C GLN A 332 0.41 20.33 -11.18
N TRP A 333 0.51 21.60 -10.82
CA TRP A 333 1.77 22.24 -10.49
C TRP A 333 1.65 23.02 -9.19
N ASN A 334 2.75 23.11 -8.47
CA ASN A 334 2.87 23.98 -7.32
C ASN A 334 4.22 24.72 -7.35
N THR A 335 4.22 25.88 -6.70
CA THR A 335 5.39 26.67 -6.32
C THR A 335 5.33 26.89 -4.80
N SER A 336 6.23 27.70 -4.25
CA SER A 336 6.14 28.15 -2.86
C SER A 336 4.89 28.99 -2.56
N GLU A 337 4.30 29.63 -3.58
CA GLU A 337 3.25 30.65 -3.41
C GLU A 337 1.93 30.31 -4.11
N ALA A 338 1.97 29.46 -5.15
CA ALA A 338 0.81 29.17 -5.99
C ALA A 338 0.67 27.67 -6.30
N ARG A 339 -0.58 27.23 -6.52
CA ARG A 339 -0.92 25.88 -6.98
C ARG A 339 -1.96 25.98 -8.09
N GLY A 340 -1.79 25.19 -9.15
CA GLY A 340 -2.74 25.10 -10.24
C GLY A 340 -2.91 23.67 -10.73
N ASN A 341 -3.95 23.45 -11.53
CA ASN A 341 -4.18 22.19 -12.21
C ASN A 341 -4.85 22.41 -13.57
N GLU A 342 -4.59 21.49 -14.50
CA GLU A 342 -5.23 21.39 -15.81
C GLU A 342 -5.57 19.93 -16.09
N THR A 343 -6.66 19.71 -16.83
CA THR A 343 -7.10 18.36 -17.21
C THR A 343 -7.09 18.25 -18.73
N TYR A 344 -6.47 17.18 -19.23
CA TYR A 344 -6.30 16.87 -20.63
C TYR A 344 -7.07 15.60 -21.01
N PRO A 345 -7.65 15.54 -22.22
CA PRO A 345 -8.27 14.33 -22.76
C PRO A 345 -7.33 13.11 -22.76
N LYS A 346 -7.87 11.91 -22.53
CA LYS A 346 -7.10 10.63 -22.54
C LYS A 346 -6.36 10.32 -23.85
N SER A 347 -6.72 10.98 -24.95
CA SER A 347 -6.09 10.80 -26.26
C SER A 347 -4.69 11.40 -26.33
N LEU A 348 -4.35 12.34 -25.46
CA LEU A 348 -3.06 13.04 -25.45
C LEU A 348 -1.97 12.27 -24.71
N ASP A 349 -0.75 12.38 -25.23
CA ASP A 349 0.50 11.89 -24.64
C ASP A 349 1.50 13.03 -24.37
N ARG A 350 1.09 14.26 -24.71
CA ARG A 350 1.87 15.50 -24.58
C ARG A 350 0.93 16.65 -24.20
N ALA A 351 1.46 17.60 -23.44
CA ALA A 351 0.77 18.86 -23.16
C ALA A 351 1.76 20.02 -23.01
N VAL A 352 1.23 21.24 -23.18
CA VAL A 352 1.97 22.47 -22.96
C VAL A 352 1.22 23.26 -21.90
N LEU A 353 1.92 23.56 -20.81
CA LEU A 353 1.41 24.45 -19.78
C LEU A 353 1.94 25.86 -20.06
N HIS A 354 1.03 26.82 -20.13
CA HIS A 354 1.34 28.23 -20.40
C HIS A 354 1.24 29.07 -19.12
N SER A 355 1.59 30.35 -19.23
CA SER A 355 1.44 31.35 -18.16
C SER A 355 2.21 31.00 -16.88
N LEU A 356 3.37 30.36 -17.01
CA LEU A 356 4.29 30.17 -15.90
C LEU A 356 5.03 31.48 -15.58
N THR A 357 5.36 31.66 -14.31
CA THR A 357 6.13 32.80 -13.82
C THR A 357 7.61 32.59 -14.14
N PRO A 358 8.31 33.56 -14.74
CA PRO A 358 9.75 33.48 -14.99
C PRO A 358 10.57 33.35 -13.70
N GLY A 359 11.74 32.70 -13.78
CA GLY A 359 12.66 32.57 -12.64
C GLY A 359 12.03 31.89 -11.42
N THR A 360 11.22 30.85 -11.62
CA THR A 360 10.43 30.20 -10.56
C THR A 360 10.61 28.69 -10.60
N ASN A 361 10.73 28.06 -9.41
CA ASN A 361 10.80 26.61 -9.26
C ASN A 361 9.40 26.01 -9.16
N TYR A 362 9.13 25.00 -9.98
CA TYR A 362 7.86 24.29 -10.04
C TYR A 362 8.05 22.80 -9.72
N THR A 363 7.10 22.23 -8.99
CA THR A 363 6.89 20.77 -8.98
C THR A 363 5.63 20.44 -9.75
N PHE A 364 5.80 19.70 -10.84
CA PHE A 364 4.72 19.21 -11.69
C PHE A 364 4.37 17.79 -11.25
N THR A 365 3.09 17.50 -11.05
CA THR A 365 2.59 16.17 -10.72
C THR A 365 1.54 15.76 -11.74
N ILE A 366 1.76 14.63 -12.42
CA ILE A 366 0.79 14.09 -13.37
C ILE A 366 0.03 12.92 -12.75
N PHE A 367 -1.27 12.88 -13.01
CA PHE A 367 -2.18 11.83 -12.62
C PHE A 367 -2.95 11.34 -13.84
N SER A 368 -3.33 10.07 -13.85
CA SER A 368 -4.45 9.61 -14.67
C SER A 368 -5.69 9.53 -13.79
N THR A 369 -6.83 9.93 -14.33
CA THR A 369 -8.11 9.91 -13.65
C THR A 369 -9.01 8.88 -14.31
N ALA A 370 -9.67 8.04 -13.53
CA ALA A 370 -10.73 7.15 -14.00
C ALA A 370 -12.09 7.63 -13.48
N GLY A 371 -13.17 7.24 -14.18
CA GLY A 371 -14.54 7.59 -13.81
C GLY A 371 -15.04 8.88 -14.44
N ASN A 372 -16.04 9.47 -13.80
CA ASN A 372 -16.79 10.65 -14.27
C ASN A 372 -16.87 11.74 -13.19
N ALA A 373 -17.63 12.80 -13.44
CA ALA A 373 -17.74 13.92 -12.49
C ALA A 373 -18.33 13.53 -11.12
N SER A 374 -19.22 12.53 -11.06
CA SER A 374 -19.84 12.07 -9.81
C SER A 374 -18.97 11.10 -9.01
N LEU A 375 -18.18 10.28 -9.69
CA LEU A 375 -17.28 9.31 -9.07
C LEU A 375 -16.00 9.24 -9.90
N SER A 376 -14.96 9.91 -9.41
CA SER A 376 -13.63 9.89 -10.00
C SER A 376 -12.57 9.44 -9.00
N ARG A 377 -11.52 8.82 -9.53
CA ARG A 377 -10.33 8.41 -8.78
C ARG A 377 -9.10 8.72 -9.59
N ASP A 378 -8.14 9.35 -8.94
CA ASP A 378 -6.83 9.60 -9.51
C ASP A 378 -5.87 8.46 -9.16
N SER A 379 -4.94 8.18 -10.06
CA SER A 379 -3.78 7.34 -9.79
C SER A 379 -2.90 7.97 -8.71
N VAL A 380 -1.87 7.23 -8.30
CA VAL A 380 -0.71 7.86 -7.64
C VAL A 380 -0.12 8.93 -8.57
N GLY A 381 0.31 10.06 -8.03
CA GLY A 381 0.91 11.14 -8.81
C GLY A 381 2.37 10.85 -9.15
N ARG A 382 2.79 11.12 -10.39
CA ARG A 382 4.21 11.09 -10.79
C ARG A 382 4.75 12.51 -10.87
N GLN A 383 5.85 12.76 -10.17
CA GLN A 383 6.40 14.11 -10.01
C GLN A 383 7.59 14.38 -10.92
N GLN A 384 7.73 15.62 -11.34
CA GLN A 384 8.92 16.17 -11.97
C GLN A 384 9.16 17.60 -11.49
N HIS A 385 10.43 17.95 -11.30
CA HIS A 385 10.85 19.27 -10.89
C HIS A 385 11.43 20.03 -12.08
N GLY A 386 11.12 21.32 -12.18
CA GLY A 386 11.65 22.16 -13.24
C GLY A 386 11.63 23.62 -12.85
N ALA A 387 12.55 24.40 -13.41
CA ALA A 387 12.63 25.84 -13.19
C ALA A 387 12.43 26.59 -14.51
N THR A 388 11.61 27.64 -14.49
CA THR A 388 11.46 28.53 -15.64
C THR A 388 12.72 29.36 -15.84
N LYS A 389 13.03 29.68 -17.11
CA LYS A 389 14.15 30.57 -17.41
C LYS A 389 13.91 31.95 -16.77
N PRO A 390 14.96 32.61 -16.24
CA PRO A 390 14.82 33.97 -15.74
C PRO A 390 14.55 34.93 -16.90
N GLU A 391 14.03 36.11 -16.58
CA GLU A 391 13.96 37.20 -17.55
C GLU A 391 15.37 37.70 -17.94
N LYS A 392 15.51 38.13 -19.20
CA LYS A 392 16.72 38.84 -19.65
C LYS A 392 16.70 40.28 -19.14
N VAL A 393 17.88 40.86 -18.91
CA VAL A 393 18.01 42.30 -18.66
C VAL A 393 17.60 43.08 -19.91
N SER A 394 16.99 44.26 -19.72
CA SER A 394 16.64 45.18 -20.80
C SER A 394 17.51 46.43 -20.75
N ASP A 395 17.49 47.21 -21.84
CA ASP A 395 18.12 48.54 -21.91
C ASP A 395 19.63 48.54 -21.60
N LEU A 396 20.33 47.49 -22.05
CA LEU A 396 21.79 47.42 -21.93
C LEU A 396 22.42 48.54 -22.76
N ILE A 397 23.17 49.42 -22.09
CA ILE A 397 23.89 50.54 -22.69
C ILE A 397 25.32 50.53 -22.15
N CYS A 398 26.27 50.89 -23.00
CA CYS A 398 27.67 51.07 -22.62
C CYS A 398 28.14 52.48 -22.95
N VAL A 399 28.84 53.10 -22.00
CA VAL A 399 29.40 54.45 -22.13
C VAL A 399 30.90 54.41 -21.78
N PRO A 400 31.80 54.88 -22.65
CA PRO A 400 33.21 55.00 -22.33
C PRO A 400 33.43 56.07 -21.25
N LEU A 401 34.24 55.74 -20.25
CA LEU A 401 34.66 56.68 -19.21
C LEU A 401 35.94 57.40 -19.66
N GLN A 402 36.10 58.66 -19.25
CA GLN A 402 37.25 59.50 -19.63
C GLN A 402 38.59 58.99 -19.07
N ASP A 403 38.55 58.09 -18.07
CA ASP A 403 39.73 57.56 -17.40
C ASP A 403 39.99 56.07 -17.72
N ASN A 404 41.26 55.76 -18.01
CA ASN A 404 41.89 54.44 -17.92
C ASN A 404 41.16 53.27 -18.62
N TRP A 405 40.82 53.43 -19.90
CA TRP A 405 40.27 52.38 -20.78
C TRP A 405 39.12 51.58 -20.14
N SER A 406 38.16 52.30 -19.59
CA SER A 406 37.05 51.72 -18.84
C SER A 406 35.71 51.97 -19.52
N LEU A 407 34.80 50.99 -19.46
CA LEU A 407 33.42 51.10 -19.95
C LEU A 407 32.46 51.04 -18.76
N LYS A 408 31.55 52.01 -18.65
CA LYS A 408 30.41 51.93 -17.75
C LYS A 408 29.25 51.28 -18.48
N LEU A 409 28.81 50.12 -17.98
CA LEU A 409 27.62 49.44 -18.43
C LEU A 409 26.45 49.79 -17.52
N SER A 410 25.28 50.03 -18.11
CA SER A 410 24.00 50.21 -17.40
C SER A 410 22.90 49.40 -18.05
N TRP A 411 21.99 48.85 -17.26
CA TRP A 411 20.84 48.06 -17.73
C TRP A 411 19.70 48.09 -16.71
N THR A 412 18.50 47.73 -17.15
CA THR A 412 17.33 47.56 -16.29
C THR A 412 17.28 46.12 -15.78
N CYS A 413 17.16 45.97 -14.46
CA CYS A 413 17.06 44.66 -13.83
C CYS A 413 15.70 43.99 -14.11
N PRO A 414 15.66 42.66 -14.25
CA PRO A 414 14.39 41.97 -14.45
C PRO A 414 13.54 41.99 -13.18
N THR A 415 12.22 41.87 -13.35
CA THR A 415 11.26 41.89 -12.24
C THR A 415 11.22 40.55 -11.50
N SER A 416 11.50 39.47 -12.22
CA SER A 416 11.64 38.13 -11.67
C SER A 416 12.92 37.95 -10.83
N PRO A 417 12.91 37.04 -9.85
CA PRO A 417 14.09 36.72 -9.06
C PRO A 417 15.27 36.25 -9.92
N VAL A 418 16.47 36.70 -9.55
CA VAL A 418 17.73 36.37 -10.23
C VAL A 418 18.73 35.87 -9.19
N SER A 419 19.38 34.74 -9.45
CA SER A 419 20.36 34.13 -8.53
C SER A 419 21.80 34.57 -8.81
N LYS A 420 22.09 35.00 -10.05
CA LYS A 420 23.41 35.49 -10.47
C LYS A 420 23.30 36.24 -11.80
N ILE A 421 24.14 37.27 -11.98
CA ILE A 421 24.37 37.89 -13.28
C ILE A 421 25.84 37.77 -13.67
N VAL A 422 26.07 37.45 -14.94
CA VAL A 422 27.41 37.36 -15.55
C VAL A 422 27.49 38.31 -16.73
N VAL A 423 28.43 39.25 -16.67
CA VAL A 423 28.75 40.12 -17.80
C VAL A 423 29.74 39.41 -18.70
N LEU A 424 29.39 39.26 -19.98
CA LEU A 424 30.23 38.69 -21.01
C LEU A 424 30.81 39.81 -21.86
N VAL A 425 32.13 39.79 -22.03
CA VAL A 425 32.87 40.69 -22.92
C VAL A 425 33.50 39.83 -24.00
N SER A 426 33.00 39.95 -25.24
CA SER A 426 33.38 39.11 -26.39
C SER A 426 33.31 37.61 -26.04
N ASP A 427 32.18 37.20 -25.47
CA ASP A 427 31.85 35.83 -25.00
C ASP A 427 32.70 35.27 -23.85
N GLN A 428 33.64 36.04 -23.29
CA GLN A 428 34.35 35.68 -22.07
C GLN A 428 33.69 36.28 -20.82
N ALA A 429 33.58 35.48 -19.75
CA ALA A 429 33.03 35.94 -18.48
C ALA A 429 33.98 36.94 -17.81
N TRP A 430 33.51 38.18 -17.66
CA TRP A 430 34.31 39.25 -17.06
C TRP A 430 34.06 39.39 -15.56
N LYS A 431 32.80 39.34 -15.13
CA LYS A 431 32.46 39.47 -13.70
C LYS A 431 31.13 38.80 -13.35
N ASN A 432 31.12 38.21 -12.17
CA ASN A 432 29.99 37.53 -11.56
C ASN A 432 29.45 38.38 -10.40
N LYS A 433 28.15 38.67 -10.39
CA LYS A 433 27.47 39.26 -9.24
C LYS A 433 26.35 38.35 -8.75
N PRO A 434 26.15 38.23 -7.42
CA PRO A 434 25.09 37.40 -6.86
C PRO A 434 23.70 37.98 -7.14
N ASN A 435 23.53 39.30 -7.09
CA ASN A 435 22.26 39.96 -7.40
C ASN A 435 22.37 40.87 -8.63
N CYS A 436 21.22 41.20 -9.22
CA CYS A 436 21.17 42.20 -10.28
C CYS A 436 21.53 43.58 -9.73
N SER A 437 22.46 44.25 -10.41
CA SER A 437 22.83 45.65 -10.15
C SER A 437 22.69 46.44 -11.44
N GLU A 438 22.09 47.63 -11.39
CA GLU A 438 21.77 48.41 -12.60
C GLU A 438 22.99 48.93 -13.37
N SER A 439 24.19 48.91 -12.78
CA SER A 439 25.41 49.28 -13.50
C SER A 439 26.69 48.59 -13.00
N VAL A 440 27.65 48.44 -13.90
CA VAL A 440 28.98 47.88 -13.65
C VAL A 440 30.01 48.62 -14.50
N VAL A 441 31.17 48.91 -13.91
CA VAL A 441 32.32 49.45 -14.63
C VAL A 441 33.29 48.31 -14.95
N ILE A 442 33.63 48.17 -16.23
CA ILE A 442 34.66 47.27 -16.76
C ILE A 442 35.94 48.08 -16.93
N GLN A 443 37.07 47.59 -16.40
CA GLN A 443 38.37 48.25 -16.46
C GLN A 443 39.41 47.36 -17.13
N GLY A 444 40.53 47.95 -17.58
CA GLY A 444 41.66 47.20 -18.15
C GLY A 444 41.41 46.69 -19.58
N LEU A 445 40.55 47.37 -20.33
CA LEU A 445 40.28 47.04 -21.72
C LEU A 445 41.38 47.60 -22.63
N GLN A 446 41.62 46.93 -23.76
CA GLN A 446 42.53 47.44 -24.79
C GLN A 446 41.89 48.59 -25.58
N PRO A 447 42.61 49.70 -25.83
CA PRO A 447 42.16 50.78 -26.71
C PRO A 447 42.04 50.32 -28.17
N PHE A 448 41.24 51.02 -28.98
CA PHE A 448 41.00 50.73 -30.41
C PHE A 448 40.36 49.37 -30.72
N LYS A 449 39.72 48.72 -29.73
CA LYS A 449 39.00 47.44 -29.90
C LYS A 449 37.50 47.63 -29.69
N VAL A 450 36.70 46.99 -30.54
CA VAL A 450 35.24 46.88 -30.36
C VAL A 450 34.95 45.64 -29.55
N TYR A 451 34.17 45.79 -28.48
CA TYR A 451 33.76 44.69 -27.62
C TYR A 451 32.27 44.42 -27.81
N GLN A 452 31.91 43.16 -28.05
CA GLN A 452 30.51 42.73 -27.95
C GLN A 452 30.19 42.39 -26.50
N ILE A 453 29.22 43.09 -25.93
CA ILE A 453 28.84 42.93 -24.52
C ILE A 453 27.46 42.27 -24.46
N LYS A 454 27.38 41.18 -23.71
CA LYS A 454 26.14 40.47 -23.41
C LYS A 454 26.02 40.28 -21.90
N ILE A 455 24.80 40.22 -21.39
CA ILE A 455 24.55 39.91 -19.99
C ILE A 455 23.78 38.60 -19.90
N LYS A 456 24.34 37.64 -19.16
CA LYS A 456 23.67 36.39 -18.80
C LYS A 456 23.04 36.53 -17.43
N THR A 457 21.72 36.41 -17.39
CA THR A 457 20.92 36.33 -16.16
C THR A 457 20.71 34.87 -15.80
N PHE A 458 20.93 34.49 -14.54
CA PHE A 458 20.77 33.12 -14.05
C PHE A 458 19.66 33.01 -13.01
N TRP A 459 18.99 31.87 -13.03
CA TRP A 459 18.16 31.34 -11.96
C TRP A 459 18.59 29.89 -11.72
N TYR A 460 19.46 29.70 -10.74
CA TYR A 460 20.17 28.44 -10.50
C TYR A 460 20.84 27.90 -11.78
N SER A 461 20.37 26.75 -12.30
CA SER A 461 20.89 26.11 -13.50
C SER A 461 20.33 26.67 -14.81
N GLN A 462 19.26 27.49 -14.75
CA GLN A 462 18.65 28.11 -15.93
C GLN A 462 19.26 29.49 -16.19
N TYR A 463 19.33 29.88 -17.47
CA TYR A 463 19.82 31.19 -17.85
C TYR A 463 19.13 31.79 -19.07
N ALA A 464 19.17 33.12 -19.14
CA ALA A 464 18.75 33.92 -20.29
C ALA A 464 19.87 34.90 -20.66
N VAL A 465 19.98 35.25 -21.95
CA VAL A 465 21.02 36.15 -22.47
C VAL A 465 20.37 37.39 -23.06
N SER A 466 20.92 38.57 -22.76
CA SER A 466 20.50 39.83 -23.39
C SER A 466 20.88 39.88 -24.87
N GLU A 467 20.29 40.82 -25.60
CA GLU A 467 20.80 41.20 -26.92
C GLU A 467 22.24 41.76 -26.79
N PRO A 468 23.12 41.50 -27.76
CA PRO A 468 24.49 42.02 -27.74
C PRO A 468 24.52 43.53 -28.03
N VAL A 469 25.40 44.24 -27.35
CA VAL A 469 25.69 45.67 -27.58
C VAL A 469 27.17 45.83 -27.93
N GLU A 470 27.45 46.60 -28.98
CA GLU A 470 28.83 46.87 -29.42
C GLU A 470 29.36 48.15 -28.79
N CYS A 471 30.55 48.06 -28.19
CA CYS A 471 31.14 49.15 -27.42
C CYS A 471 32.58 49.39 -27.86
N SER A 472 32.90 50.62 -28.23
CA SER A 472 34.25 51.05 -28.63
C SER A 472 34.83 52.05 -27.63
N ILE A 473 36.12 51.92 -27.35
CA ILE A 473 36.89 52.91 -26.58
C ILE A 473 37.60 53.80 -27.62
N ASP A 474 36.97 54.92 -27.98
CA ASP A 474 37.50 55.85 -28.98
C ASP A 474 38.28 56.99 -28.32
N THR A 475 39.58 57.08 -28.63
CA THR A 475 40.47 58.16 -28.17
C THR A 475 41.02 58.92 -29.37
N THR A 476 40.12 59.56 -30.11
CA THR A 476 40.43 60.48 -31.22
C THR A 476 41.44 61.59 -30.87
N VAL A 477 41.80 61.79 -29.59
CA VAL A 477 42.75 62.81 -29.13
C VAL A 477 44.22 62.34 -29.16
N ALA A 478 44.51 61.03 -29.16
CA ALA A 478 45.90 60.53 -29.08
C ALA A 478 46.60 60.36 -30.45
N LEU A 479 45.85 60.26 -31.55
CA LEU A 479 46.38 60.12 -32.91
C LEU A 479 47.06 61.39 -33.43
N LEU A 480 46.64 62.57 -32.96
CA LEU A 480 47.30 63.83 -33.31
C LEU A 480 48.68 63.97 -32.66
N GLY A 481 48.85 63.58 -31.39
CA GLY A 481 50.14 63.69 -30.70
C GLY A 481 51.20 62.69 -31.18
N SER A 482 50.77 61.48 -31.55
CA SER A 482 51.67 60.43 -32.02
C SER A 482 52.17 60.64 -33.45
N LEU A 483 51.38 61.29 -34.32
CA LEU A 483 51.84 61.69 -35.66
C LEU A 483 52.97 62.73 -35.60
N PHE A 484 52.89 63.71 -34.68
CA PHE A 484 53.95 64.71 -34.49
C PHE A 484 55.22 64.11 -33.89
N ALA A 485 55.10 63.17 -32.95
CA ALA A 485 56.25 62.47 -32.38
C ALA A 485 56.96 61.57 -33.40
N LEU A 486 56.21 60.86 -34.26
CA LEU A 486 56.78 59.98 -35.28
C LEU A 486 57.52 60.78 -36.37
N LEU A 487 57.00 61.95 -36.74
CA LEU A 487 57.64 62.86 -37.70
C LEU A 487 58.96 63.43 -37.13
N PHE A 488 58.99 63.75 -35.84
CA PHE A 488 60.20 64.24 -35.16
C PHE A 488 61.26 63.13 -35.02
N LEU A 489 60.84 61.89 -34.77
CA LEU A 489 61.72 60.74 -34.59
C LEU A 489 62.30 60.25 -35.93
N LEU A 490 61.56 60.37 -37.04
CA LEU A 490 62.05 60.11 -38.40
C LEU A 490 63.14 61.10 -38.83
N VAL A 491 63.04 62.37 -38.43
CA VAL A 491 64.08 63.38 -38.69
C VAL A 491 65.38 63.06 -37.92
N ILE A 492 65.26 62.59 -36.68
CA ILE A 492 66.41 62.18 -35.85
C ILE A 492 67.04 60.88 -36.38
N LEU A 493 66.23 59.90 -36.81
CA LEU A 493 66.70 58.64 -37.40
C LEU A 493 67.41 58.85 -38.75
N CYS A 494 66.95 59.78 -39.59
CA CYS A 494 67.67 60.17 -40.82
C CYS A 494 69.05 60.75 -40.52
N PHE A 495 69.20 61.51 -39.42
CA PHE A 495 70.49 62.04 -38.96
C PHE A 495 71.42 60.94 -38.42
N LEU A 496 70.87 59.98 -37.67
CA LEU A 496 71.64 58.87 -37.11
C LEU A 496 72.04 57.80 -38.16
N PHE A 497 71.23 57.62 -39.20
CA PHE A 497 71.49 56.68 -40.29
C PHE A 497 72.68 57.07 -41.17
N PHE A 498 73.03 58.36 -41.24
CA PHE A 498 74.22 58.83 -41.96
C PHE A 498 75.52 58.70 -41.16
N TYR A 499 75.46 58.59 -39.83
CA TYR A 499 76.66 58.66 -38.98
C TYR A 499 77.25 57.29 -38.58
N PHE A 500 76.48 56.20 -38.61
CA PHE A 500 77.00 54.87 -38.25
C PHE A 500 76.63 53.80 -39.28
N ARG A 501 77.44 53.69 -40.34
CA ARG A 501 77.56 52.46 -41.14
C ARG A 501 78.79 51.67 -40.71
N ARG A 502 78.59 50.56 -39.98
CA ARG A 502 79.19 49.25 -40.30
C ARG A 502 78.66 48.12 -39.39
N PRO A 503 78.57 46.86 -39.89
CA PRO A 503 77.68 45.81 -39.38
C PRO A 503 78.43 44.64 -38.70
N ARG A 504 77.73 43.87 -37.84
CA ARG A 504 78.01 42.48 -37.39
C ARG A 504 77.03 42.14 -36.25
N ARG A 505 76.54 40.93 -36.01
CA ARG A 505 76.44 39.62 -36.68
C ARG A 505 75.50 38.82 -35.75
N THR A 506 74.61 38.04 -36.32
CA THR A 506 73.71 37.10 -35.64
C THR A 506 74.48 36.06 -34.81
N LYS A 507 73.92 35.66 -33.66
CA LYS A 507 74.20 34.37 -33.03
C LYS A 507 72.89 33.70 -32.65
N VAL A 508 72.73 32.53 -33.27
CA VAL A 508 71.81 31.43 -32.95
C VAL A 508 72.31 30.77 -31.65
N LEU A 509 71.38 30.33 -30.80
CA LEU A 509 71.65 29.40 -29.71
C LEU A 509 70.71 28.21 -29.89
N GLU A 510 71.33 27.04 -30.07
CA GLU A 510 70.75 25.70 -30.04
C GLU A 510 70.16 25.40 -28.66
N GLU A 511 68.97 24.80 -28.64
CA GLU A 511 68.51 23.98 -27.51
C GLU A 511 68.86 22.52 -27.76
N GLN A 512 69.51 21.93 -26.76
CA GLN A 512 69.91 20.53 -26.71
C GLN A 512 68.70 19.63 -26.47
N ASN A 513 68.59 18.59 -27.29
CA ASN A 513 67.83 17.39 -26.98
C ASN A 513 68.46 16.67 -25.78
N THR A 514 67.66 16.40 -24.76
CA THR A 514 67.97 15.39 -23.73
C THR A 514 67.09 14.17 -23.93
N ASP A 515 67.79 13.09 -24.26
CA ASP A 515 67.59 11.67 -23.98
C ASP A 515 66.28 11.23 -23.29
N MET A 516 65.59 10.32 -23.97
CA MET A 516 64.39 9.63 -23.51
C MET A 516 64.80 8.29 -22.87
N SER A 517 65.03 8.30 -21.56
CA SER A 517 65.13 7.09 -20.75
C SER A 517 63.77 6.74 -20.12
N LEU A 518 63.28 5.52 -20.37
CA LEU A 518 62.07 4.92 -19.78
C LEU A 518 62.02 5.06 -18.23
N PRO A 519 60.93 5.58 -17.61
CA PRO A 519 60.80 5.63 -16.15
C PRO A 519 60.23 4.32 -15.58
N ARG A 520 60.81 3.77 -14.51
CA ARG A 520 60.43 3.96 -13.09
C ARG A 520 58.99 3.52 -12.75
N VAL A 521 58.89 2.61 -11.78
CA VAL A 521 57.68 2.21 -11.05
C VAL A 521 56.79 3.42 -10.77
N LEU A 522 55.55 3.42 -11.29
CA LEU A 522 54.55 4.48 -11.12
C LEU A 522 54.13 4.59 -9.64
N GLY A 523 54.84 5.42 -8.88
CA GLY A 523 54.54 5.72 -7.47
C GLY A 523 53.39 6.73 -7.31
N ALA A 524 52.92 6.89 -6.07
CA ALA A 524 51.90 7.89 -5.73
C ALA A 524 52.39 9.32 -6.04
N VAL A 525 51.47 10.18 -6.47
CA VAL A 525 51.72 11.58 -6.85
C VAL A 525 51.20 12.48 -5.73
N SER A 526 51.99 13.44 -5.25
CA SER A 526 51.50 14.39 -4.25
C SER A 526 50.35 15.22 -4.80
N VAL A 527 49.37 15.57 -3.95
CA VAL A 527 48.21 16.38 -4.33
C VAL A 527 48.62 17.72 -4.95
N SER A 528 49.75 18.29 -4.50
CA SER A 528 50.34 19.51 -5.06
C SER A 528 50.89 19.34 -6.48
N ALA A 529 51.44 18.17 -6.81
CA ALA A 529 51.99 17.84 -8.13
C ALA A 529 50.94 17.23 -9.08
N PHE A 530 49.79 16.80 -8.56
CA PHE A 530 48.75 16.11 -9.31
C PHE A 530 48.18 16.90 -10.51
N PRO A 531 47.95 18.24 -10.42
CA PRO A 531 47.52 19.02 -11.59
C PRO A 531 48.54 19.01 -12.73
N HIS A 532 49.83 19.12 -12.39
CA HIS A 532 50.91 19.07 -13.37
C HIS A 532 51.00 17.69 -14.01
N HIS A 533 50.96 16.63 -13.18
CA HIS A 533 50.93 15.25 -13.64
C HIS A 533 49.78 14.99 -14.62
N CYS A 534 48.56 15.47 -14.33
CA CYS A 534 47.42 15.34 -15.24
C CYS A 534 47.65 16.10 -16.55
N TYR A 535 48.18 17.33 -16.50
CA TYR A 535 48.47 18.13 -17.70
C TYR A 535 49.50 17.45 -18.61
N GLU A 536 50.60 16.94 -18.03
CA GLU A 536 51.60 16.17 -18.77
C GLU A 536 51.01 14.91 -19.40
N LYS A 537 50.20 14.15 -18.66
CA LYS A 537 49.62 12.89 -19.13
C LYS A 537 48.50 13.07 -20.17
N LEU A 538 47.80 14.20 -20.13
CA LEU A 538 46.81 14.61 -21.13
C LEU A 538 47.43 15.17 -22.42
N SER A 539 48.71 15.55 -22.39
CA SER A 539 49.42 15.99 -23.59
C SER A 539 49.45 14.88 -24.66
N ASP A 540 49.57 15.27 -25.93
CA ASP A 540 49.59 14.35 -27.07
C ASP A 540 48.40 13.39 -27.14
N SER A 541 47.18 13.92 -27.00
CA SER A 541 45.92 13.15 -27.04
C SER A 541 45.84 12.06 -25.95
N ALA A 542 46.26 12.40 -24.73
CA ALA A 542 46.26 11.50 -23.57
C ALA A 542 47.15 10.25 -23.69
N PHE A 543 48.19 10.28 -24.54
CA PHE A 543 49.11 9.16 -24.76
C PHE A 543 49.74 8.64 -23.46
N GLY A 544 50.04 9.53 -22.51
CA GLY A 544 50.61 9.16 -21.23
C GLY A 544 49.69 8.27 -20.38
N PHE A 545 48.37 8.49 -20.44
CA PHE A 545 47.38 7.65 -19.77
C PHE A 545 47.12 6.34 -20.51
N ALA A 546 47.13 6.36 -21.85
CA ALA A 546 47.01 5.14 -22.66
C ALA A 546 48.11 4.11 -22.29
N VAL A 547 49.36 4.57 -22.15
CA VAL A 547 50.50 3.74 -21.78
C VAL A 547 50.36 3.15 -20.37
N GLU A 548 49.91 3.95 -19.40
CA GLU A 548 49.65 3.45 -18.04
C GLU A 548 48.52 2.41 -18.02
N TYR A 549 47.41 2.72 -18.67
CA TYR A 549 46.25 1.84 -18.69
C TYR A 549 46.56 0.50 -19.36
N GLN A 550 47.37 0.51 -20.42
CA GLN A 550 47.83 -0.71 -21.11
C GLN A 550 48.63 -1.63 -20.17
N GLN A 551 49.40 -1.10 -19.22
CA GLN A 551 50.15 -1.91 -18.25
C GLN A 551 49.24 -2.66 -17.26
N LEU A 552 47.97 -2.27 -17.13
CA LEU A 552 46.99 -2.95 -16.27
C LEU A 552 46.29 -4.13 -16.96
N GLN A 553 46.52 -4.36 -18.26
CA GLN A 553 45.76 -5.31 -19.08
C GLN A 553 45.79 -6.74 -18.53
N ASP A 554 46.95 -7.19 -18.05
CA ASP A 554 47.16 -8.56 -17.57
C ASP A 554 46.99 -8.71 -16.05
N THR A 555 46.74 -7.61 -15.33
CA THR A 555 46.66 -7.61 -13.86
C THR A 555 45.51 -8.48 -13.35
N GLY A 556 45.84 -9.46 -12.51
CA GLY A 556 44.88 -10.34 -11.85
C GLY A 556 44.40 -11.52 -12.72
N THR A 557 44.82 -11.61 -13.99
CA THR A 557 44.44 -12.71 -14.89
C THR A 557 44.95 -14.07 -14.44
N ASP A 558 45.93 -14.09 -13.53
CA ASP A 558 46.49 -15.26 -12.85
C ASP A 558 45.57 -15.84 -11.75
N GLN A 559 44.53 -15.12 -11.34
CA GLN A 559 43.65 -15.49 -10.24
C GLN A 559 42.59 -16.53 -10.68
N LEU A 560 42.31 -17.50 -9.81
CA LEU A 560 41.33 -18.57 -10.08
C LEU A 560 39.89 -18.04 -10.10
N GLN A 561 39.07 -18.58 -11.01
CA GLN A 561 37.63 -18.30 -11.17
C GLN A 561 36.82 -19.61 -11.22
N SER A 562 37.31 -20.66 -10.56
CA SER A 562 36.81 -22.02 -10.71
C SER A 562 35.35 -22.18 -10.31
N VAL A 563 34.90 -21.48 -9.26
CA VAL A 563 33.50 -21.54 -8.79
C VAL A 563 32.55 -20.88 -9.78
N ALA A 564 32.95 -19.73 -10.34
CA ALA A 564 32.16 -19.00 -11.32
C ALA A 564 32.04 -19.72 -12.67
N GLN A 565 33.00 -20.59 -13.00
CA GLN A 565 33.05 -21.38 -14.23
C GLN A 565 32.26 -22.69 -14.15
N GLN A 566 31.86 -23.13 -12.96
CA GLN A 566 31.03 -24.32 -12.76
C GLN A 566 29.73 -24.22 -13.57
N GLN A 567 29.30 -25.35 -14.14
CA GLN A 567 28.17 -25.41 -15.06
C GLN A 567 26.88 -24.86 -14.42
N GLU A 568 26.69 -25.13 -13.13
CA GLU A 568 25.54 -24.72 -12.31
C GLU A 568 25.49 -23.20 -12.09
N ASN A 569 26.64 -22.53 -12.13
CA ASN A 569 26.79 -21.10 -11.87
C ASN A 569 26.83 -20.24 -13.15
N GLN A 570 27.03 -20.83 -14.32
CA GLN A 570 27.14 -20.10 -15.58
C GLN A 570 25.89 -19.24 -15.87
N ALA A 571 24.69 -19.76 -15.58
CA ALA A 571 23.43 -19.02 -15.77
C ALA A 571 23.25 -17.84 -14.81
N LYS A 572 24.02 -17.79 -13.71
CA LYS A 572 24.01 -16.69 -12.73
C LYS A 572 24.94 -15.54 -13.15
N ASN A 573 25.69 -15.67 -14.26
CA ASN A 573 26.61 -14.66 -14.78
C ASN A 573 25.98 -13.88 -15.94
N ARG A 574 25.94 -12.55 -15.83
CA ARG A 574 25.42 -11.69 -16.91
C ARG A 574 26.34 -11.69 -18.13
N TYR A 575 27.65 -11.79 -17.92
CA TYR A 575 28.65 -11.83 -18.98
C TYR A 575 29.62 -12.98 -18.72
N SER A 576 29.88 -13.78 -19.75
CA SER A 576 30.78 -14.94 -19.67
C SER A 576 32.24 -14.58 -19.39
N ASN A 577 32.64 -13.34 -19.71
CA ASN A 577 33.99 -12.83 -19.51
C ASN A 577 34.15 -11.95 -18.25
N VAL A 578 33.13 -11.86 -17.40
CA VAL A 578 33.19 -11.09 -16.15
C VAL A 578 32.80 -11.98 -14.98
N LEU A 579 33.79 -12.69 -14.45
CA LEU A 579 33.63 -13.69 -13.41
C LEU A 579 34.40 -13.26 -12.14
N PRO A 580 33.82 -13.40 -10.93
CA PRO A 580 34.52 -13.07 -9.69
C PRO A 580 35.67 -14.07 -9.45
N TYR A 581 36.79 -13.60 -8.90
CA TYR A 581 37.86 -14.48 -8.45
C TYR A 581 37.47 -15.24 -7.18
N ASP A 582 37.90 -16.49 -7.07
CA ASP A 582 37.50 -17.39 -5.99
C ASP A 582 37.88 -16.86 -4.60
N HIS A 583 39.03 -16.19 -4.47
CA HIS A 583 39.53 -15.68 -3.19
C HIS A 583 38.77 -14.43 -2.71
N ALA A 584 38.15 -13.67 -3.62
CA ALA A 584 37.50 -12.40 -3.34
C ALA A 584 35.98 -12.45 -3.50
N ARG A 585 35.41 -13.53 -4.04
CA ARG A 585 33.96 -13.65 -4.26
C ARG A 585 33.18 -13.51 -2.96
N VAL A 586 31.99 -12.92 -3.04
CA VAL A 586 31.02 -12.96 -1.95
C VAL A 586 30.43 -14.36 -1.88
N GLN A 587 30.42 -14.95 -0.69
CA GLN A 587 29.90 -16.29 -0.44
C GLN A 587 28.59 -16.17 0.33
N LEU A 588 27.50 -16.68 -0.25
CA LEU A 588 26.20 -16.77 0.42
C LEU A 588 26.14 -18.02 1.30
N THR A 589 25.24 -18.00 2.28
CA THR A 589 25.00 -19.15 3.14
C THR A 589 24.45 -20.32 2.33
N LEU A 590 25.10 -21.48 2.42
CA LEU A 590 24.68 -22.70 1.75
C LEU A 590 23.30 -23.15 2.22
N ARG A 591 22.39 -23.38 1.26
CA ARG A 591 21.08 -23.99 1.45
C ARG A 591 21.21 -25.51 1.36
N GLN A 592 20.49 -26.24 2.23
CA GLN A 592 20.55 -27.71 2.28
C GLN A 592 20.12 -28.38 0.96
N GLU A 593 19.24 -27.72 0.21
CA GLU A 593 18.67 -28.23 -1.04
C GLU A 593 19.54 -27.96 -2.28
N ASP A 594 20.49 -27.03 -2.20
CA ASP A 594 21.34 -26.63 -3.33
C ASP A 594 22.81 -26.41 -2.88
N PRO A 595 23.73 -27.35 -3.16
CA PRO A 595 25.14 -27.22 -2.77
C PRO A 595 25.90 -26.14 -3.55
N TYR A 596 25.31 -25.56 -4.60
CA TYR A 596 25.86 -24.45 -5.40
C TYR A 596 25.17 -23.11 -5.09
N SER A 597 24.38 -23.08 -4.02
CA SER A 597 23.63 -21.89 -3.58
C SER A 597 24.49 -20.82 -2.92
N ASP A 598 25.79 -21.04 -2.72
CA ASP A 598 26.71 -20.03 -2.16
C ASP A 598 27.18 -18.99 -3.19
N TYR A 599 26.92 -19.23 -4.47
CA TYR A 599 27.44 -18.42 -5.56
C TYR A 599 26.55 -17.22 -5.90
N ILE A 600 27.19 -16.05 -5.94
CA ILE A 600 26.68 -14.83 -6.57
C ILE A 600 27.84 -14.13 -7.29
N ASN A 601 27.57 -13.50 -8.44
CA ASN A 601 28.59 -12.74 -9.16
C ASN A 601 28.84 -11.37 -8.49
N ALA A 602 29.61 -11.41 -7.42
CA ALA A 602 30.06 -10.25 -6.66
C ALA A 602 31.41 -10.52 -6.00
N SER A 603 32.23 -9.47 -5.82
CA SER A 603 33.54 -9.55 -5.17
C SER A 603 33.66 -8.51 -4.06
N TYR A 604 34.29 -8.86 -2.94
CA TYR A 604 34.74 -7.88 -1.96
C TYR A 604 35.87 -7.04 -2.55
N MET A 605 35.73 -5.72 -2.44
CA MET A 605 36.70 -4.77 -2.96
C MET A 605 37.29 -3.93 -1.81
N PRO A 606 38.60 -3.64 -1.90
CA PRO A 606 39.24 -2.74 -0.96
C PRO A 606 38.76 -1.31 -1.22
N GLY A 607 38.58 -0.57 -0.12
CA GLY A 607 38.53 0.89 -0.15
C GLY A 607 39.84 1.49 0.31
N TYR A 608 39.79 2.74 0.76
CA TYR A 608 40.99 3.44 1.24
C TYR A 608 41.48 2.89 2.59
N LYS A 609 40.57 2.64 3.55
CA LYS A 609 40.94 2.23 4.92
C LYS A 609 40.67 0.75 5.22
N LYS A 610 39.74 0.11 4.51
CA LYS A 610 39.31 -1.27 4.78
C LYS A 610 39.49 -2.14 3.54
N GLU A 611 40.03 -3.35 3.72
CA GLU A 611 40.20 -4.35 2.63
C GLU A 611 38.86 -4.90 2.08
N LYS A 612 37.78 -4.78 2.85
CA LYS A 612 36.42 -5.17 2.46
C LYS A 612 35.44 -4.01 2.69
N GLU A 613 35.80 -2.82 2.23
CA GLU A 613 34.93 -1.63 2.35
C GLU A 613 33.72 -1.74 1.41
N PHE A 614 33.91 -2.33 0.24
CA PHE A 614 32.89 -2.41 -0.81
C PHE A 614 32.62 -3.86 -1.22
N ILE A 615 31.46 -4.07 -1.82
CA ILE A 615 31.15 -5.22 -2.67
C ILE A 615 30.87 -4.70 -4.08
N ALA A 616 31.64 -5.14 -5.07
CA ALA A 616 31.36 -4.89 -6.48
C ALA A 616 30.56 -6.06 -7.06
N ALA A 617 29.34 -5.79 -7.53
CA ALA A 617 28.44 -6.82 -8.06
C ALA A 617 27.99 -6.51 -9.50
N GLN A 618 27.60 -7.54 -10.24
CA GLN A 618 26.85 -7.34 -11.49
C GLN A 618 25.44 -6.80 -11.20
N GLY A 619 24.82 -6.12 -12.17
CA GLY A 619 23.40 -5.83 -12.12
C GLY A 619 22.61 -7.15 -12.15
N PRO A 620 21.72 -7.43 -11.18
CA PRO A 620 21.07 -8.73 -11.05
C PRO A 620 20.29 -9.11 -12.31
N LEU A 621 20.21 -10.41 -12.57
CA LEU A 621 19.40 -11.06 -13.60
C LEU A 621 18.05 -11.50 -12.99
N PRO A 622 17.04 -11.84 -13.80
CA PRO A 622 15.76 -12.33 -13.26
C PRO A 622 15.95 -13.54 -12.34
N ALA A 623 16.84 -14.46 -12.74
CA ALA A 623 17.16 -15.66 -11.97
C ALA A 623 18.02 -15.41 -10.72
N THR A 624 18.61 -14.22 -10.55
CA THR A 624 19.52 -13.91 -9.43
C THR A 624 18.98 -12.80 -8.53
N LEU A 625 17.71 -12.38 -8.67
CA LEU A 625 17.09 -11.36 -7.83
C LEU A 625 17.07 -11.79 -6.35
N HIS A 626 16.74 -13.05 -6.11
CA HIS A 626 16.68 -13.67 -4.80
C HIS A 626 18.07 -13.71 -4.14
N ASP A 627 19.08 -14.14 -4.89
CA ASP A 627 20.48 -14.15 -4.44
C ASP A 627 20.99 -12.73 -4.11
N PHE A 628 20.59 -11.73 -4.91
CA PHE A 628 21.00 -10.35 -4.72
C PHE A 628 20.48 -9.76 -3.40
N TRP A 629 19.20 -9.95 -3.08
CA TRP A 629 18.65 -9.51 -1.79
C TRP A 629 19.14 -10.36 -0.63
N ARG A 630 19.37 -11.65 -0.84
CA ARG A 630 20.03 -12.52 0.15
C ARG A 630 21.43 -12.02 0.47
N MET A 631 22.21 -11.60 -0.52
CA MET A 631 23.52 -10.97 -0.30
C MET A 631 23.39 -9.68 0.52
N ILE A 632 22.47 -8.78 0.16
CA ILE A 632 22.23 -7.53 0.88
C ILE A 632 21.91 -7.81 2.36
N TRP A 633 21.07 -8.81 2.60
CA TRP A 633 20.74 -9.25 3.95
C TRP A 633 21.94 -9.86 4.65
N GLU A 634 22.51 -10.96 4.17
CA GLU A 634 23.57 -11.68 4.88
C GLU A 634 24.80 -10.81 5.18
N GLN A 635 25.16 -9.91 4.25
CA GLN A 635 26.30 -9.01 4.38
C GLN A 635 25.98 -7.72 5.14
N ARG A 636 24.77 -7.56 5.69
CA ARG A 636 24.35 -6.35 6.45
C ARG A 636 24.55 -5.05 5.65
N ILE A 637 24.27 -5.08 4.36
CA ILE A 637 24.44 -3.92 3.47
C ILE A 637 23.36 -2.90 3.80
N SER A 638 23.78 -1.70 4.21
CA SER A 638 22.90 -0.55 4.45
C SER A 638 22.99 0.52 3.36
N THR A 639 23.93 0.40 2.44
CA THR A 639 24.18 1.40 1.39
C THR A 639 24.43 0.69 0.08
N ILE A 640 23.59 1.02 -0.91
CA ILE A 640 23.63 0.47 -2.25
C ILE A 640 23.86 1.61 -3.23
N VAL A 641 24.83 1.48 -4.12
CA VAL A 641 25.19 2.44 -5.16
C VAL A 641 24.99 1.77 -6.52
N MET A 642 23.99 2.23 -7.26
CA MET A 642 23.64 1.76 -8.60
C MET A 642 24.06 2.81 -9.63
N LEU A 643 24.95 2.42 -10.55
CA LEU A 643 25.57 3.32 -11.55
C LEU A 643 25.11 3.02 -12.98
N THR A 644 23.91 2.46 -13.15
CA THR A 644 23.36 2.09 -14.47
C THR A 644 21.85 2.26 -14.48
N ASN A 645 21.27 2.60 -15.63
CA ASN A 645 19.84 2.44 -15.82
C ASN A 645 19.52 0.97 -16.11
N CYS A 646 18.29 0.52 -15.81
CA CYS A 646 17.90 -0.86 -16.06
C CYS A 646 18.01 -1.22 -17.57
N VAL A 647 17.68 -0.26 -18.43
CA VAL A 647 17.76 -0.37 -19.88
C VAL A 647 18.55 0.82 -20.44
N GLU A 648 19.55 0.54 -21.26
CA GLU A 648 20.36 1.54 -21.96
C GLU A 648 20.47 1.12 -23.43
N ASN A 649 20.21 2.06 -24.36
CA ASN A 649 20.08 1.82 -25.81
C ASN A 649 19.27 0.56 -26.17
N GLY A 650 18.15 0.34 -25.47
CA GLY A 650 17.25 -0.80 -25.70
C GLY A 650 17.77 -2.15 -25.19
N ARG A 651 18.92 -2.20 -24.51
CA ARG A 651 19.47 -3.42 -23.91
C ARG A 651 19.32 -3.40 -22.41
N VAL A 652 18.90 -4.54 -21.84
CA VAL A 652 18.79 -4.70 -20.39
C VAL A 652 20.19 -4.80 -19.78
N LYS A 653 20.54 -3.82 -18.96
CA LYS A 653 21.83 -3.74 -18.24
C LYS A 653 21.72 -4.27 -16.81
N CYS A 654 20.54 -4.15 -16.20
CA CYS A 654 20.24 -4.53 -14.83
C CYS A 654 18.73 -4.80 -14.72
N GLU A 655 18.32 -5.85 -14.00
CA GLU A 655 16.90 -5.99 -13.66
C GLU A 655 16.47 -4.94 -12.65
N HIS A 656 15.17 -4.62 -12.67
CA HIS A 656 14.55 -3.76 -11.68
C HIS A 656 14.33 -4.58 -10.40
N TYR A 657 15.32 -4.54 -9.50
CA TYR A 657 15.35 -5.40 -8.31
C TYR A 657 14.72 -4.77 -7.06
N TRP A 658 14.14 -3.59 -7.15
CA TRP A 658 13.44 -2.95 -6.03
C TRP A 658 11.94 -2.83 -6.35
N PRO A 659 11.07 -2.51 -5.37
CA PRO A 659 9.65 -2.34 -5.67
C PRO A 659 9.38 -1.17 -6.62
N LEU A 660 8.45 -1.37 -7.57
CA LEU A 660 8.05 -0.36 -8.56
C LEU A 660 7.25 0.82 -7.96
N ASP A 661 6.74 0.61 -6.74
CA ASP A 661 5.98 1.56 -5.94
C ASP A 661 6.13 1.23 -4.44
N TYR A 662 5.25 1.75 -3.59
CA TYR A 662 5.28 1.51 -2.14
C TYR A 662 4.73 0.12 -1.74
N THR A 663 4.33 -0.72 -2.70
CA THR A 663 3.92 -2.10 -2.45
C THR A 663 5.16 -2.95 -2.14
N PRO A 664 5.22 -3.65 -1.00
CA PRO A 664 6.36 -4.51 -0.70
C PRO A 664 6.54 -5.62 -1.74
N CYS A 665 7.78 -5.90 -2.12
CA CYS A 665 8.14 -7.05 -2.96
C CYS A 665 8.87 -8.10 -2.12
N THR A 666 8.55 -9.37 -2.32
CA THR A 666 9.16 -10.48 -1.59
C THR A 666 10.10 -11.28 -2.49
N TYR A 667 11.32 -11.49 -2.01
CA TYR A 667 12.40 -12.24 -2.64
C TYR A 667 12.76 -13.39 -1.68
N ASP A 668 12.21 -14.58 -1.94
CA ASP A 668 12.23 -15.72 -1.01
C ASP A 668 11.62 -15.37 0.37
N ASP A 669 12.43 -15.36 1.42
CA ASP A 669 12.05 -15.02 2.79
C ASP A 669 12.31 -13.55 3.15
N ILE A 670 12.76 -12.73 2.20
CA ILE A 670 13.08 -11.31 2.40
C ILE A 670 12.03 -10.43 1.71
N THR A 671 11.32 -9.63 2.48
CA THR A 671 10.38 -8.63 2.00
C THR A 671 11.03 -7.25 2.03
N VAL A 672 10.98 -6.55 0.91
CA VAL A 672 11.54 -5.21 0.72
C VAL A 672 10.41 -4.23 0.41
N SER A 673 10.35 -3.12 1.14
CA SER A 673 9.42 -2.03 0.86
C SER A 673 10.16 -0.70 0.71
N VAL A 674 9.66 0.16 -0.18
CA VAL A 674 10.15 1.54 -0.30
C VAL A 674 9.50 2.38 0.79
N ILE A 675 10.31 3.10 1.56
CA ILE A 675 9.86 4.06 2.57
C ILE A 675 9.77 5.45 1.94
N THR A 676 10.84 5.86 1.24
CA THR A 676 10.95 7.15 0.55
C THR A 676 11.59 6.95 -0.81
N GLU A 677 11.21 7.80 -1.78
CA GLU A 677 11.85 7.89 -3.08
C GLU A 677 11.97 9.38 -3.46
N THR A 678 13.20 9.83 -3.68
CA THR A 678 13.52 11.19 -4.09
C THR A 678 14.18 11.13 -5.46
N ILE A 679 13.44 11.54 -6.50
CA ILE A 679 13.92 11.56 -7.88
C ILE A 679 14.49 12.94 -8.20
N LEU A 680 15.78 12.99 -8.52
CA LEU A 680 16.50 14.20 -8.93
C LEU A 680 16.92 14.07 -10.40
N SER A 681 17.52 15.13 -10.97
CA SER A 681 17.93 15.16 -12.37
C SER A 681 18.94 14.06 -12.70
N ASP A 682 19.93 13.87 -11.83
CA ASP A 682 21.10 13.05 -12.11
C ASP A 682 21.16 11.74 -11.31
N TRP A 683 20.32 11.63 -10.29
CA TRP A 683 20.19 10.43 -9.49
C TRP A 683 18.82 10.31 -8.82
N THR A 684 18.52 9.10 -8.35
CA THR A 684 17.37 8.82 -7.47
C THR A 684 17.86 8.22 -6.17
N ILE A 685 17.32 8.69 -5.04
CA ILE A 685 17.62 8.14 -3.70
C ILE A 685 16.38 7.42 -3.21
N ARG A 686 16.54 6.20 -2.70
CA ARG A 686 15.45 5.42 -2.08
C ARG A 686 15.87 4.94 -0.71
N ASP A 687 14.97 5.01 0.27
CA ASP A 687 15.14 4.32 1.55
C ASP A 687 14.27 3.06 1.55
N PHE A 688 14.88 1.91 1.85
CA PHE A 688 14.22 0.62 1.92
C PHE A 688 14.07 0.14 3.36
N CYS A 689 12.91 -0.45 3.67
CA CYS A 689 12.72 -1.33 4.81
C CYS A 689 12.89 -2.78 4.31
N ILE A 690 13.74 -3.54 4.96
CA ILE A 690 14.04 -4.93 4.63
C ILE A 690 13.65 -5.77 5.84
N LYS A 691 12.70 -6.69 5.66
CA LYS A 691 12.17 -7.57 6.70
C LYS A 691 12.34 -9.02 6.26
N ARG A 692 12.82 -9.87 7.15
CA ARG A 692 12.89 -11.31 6.89
C ARG A 692 11.69 -12.00 7.53
N MET A 693 10.85 -12.71 6.77
CA MET A 693 9.52 -13.16 7.23
C MET A 693 9.52 -14.05 8.49
N ILE A 694 10.61 -14.78 8.74
CA ILE A 694 10.73 -15.73 9.86
C ILE A 694 11.41 -15.08 11.08
N MET A 695 12.06 -13.93 10.91
CA MET A 695 12.82 -13.25 11.97
C MET A 695 12.19 -11.90 12.28
N SER A 696 12.10 -11.53 13.55
CA SER A 696 11.66 -10.18 13.97
C SER A 696 12.69 -9.06 13.67
N GLU A 697 13.75 -9.38 12.94
CA GLU A 697 14.80 -8.44 12.55
C GLU A 697 14.34 -7.59 11.36
N VAL A 698 14.41 -6.27 11.53
CA VAL A 698 14.15 -5.28 10.49
C VAL A 698 15.42 -4.52 10.23
N ARG A 699 15.78 -4.37 8.96
CA ARG A 699 16.96 -3.61 8.51
C ARG A 699 16.55 -2.52 7.54
N HIS A 700 17.41 -1.51 7.45
CA HIS A 700 17.21 -0.38 6.56
C HIS A 700 18.40 -0.27 5.61
N ALA A 701 18.12 0.00 4.35
CA ALA A 701 19.15 0.27 3.36
C ALA A 701 18.79 1.50 2.53
N ARG A 702 19.78 2.36 2.29
CA ARG A 702 19.66 3.49 1.39
C ARG A 702 20.28 3.16 0.03
N HIS A 703 19.51 3.40 -1.02
CA HIS A 703 19.86 3.09 -2.39
C HIS A 703 20.05 4.39 -3.18
N TYR A 704 21.26 4.58 -3.66
CA TYR A 704 21.71 5.71 -4.47
C TYR A 704 21.83 5.27 -5.93
N HIS A 705 20.96 5.77 -6.78
CA HIS A 705 20.89 5.39 -8.19
C HIS A 705 21.34 6.56 -9.06
N TYR A 706 22.58 6.55 -9.54
CA TYR A 706 23.06 7.54 -10.50
C TYR A 706 22.55 7.22 -11.90
N THR A 707 21.67 8.08 -12.43
CA THR A 707 20.90 7.86 -13.66
C THR A 707 21.48 8.56 -14.89
N SER A 708 22.39 9.52 -14.68
CA SER A 708 22.98 10.35 -15.75
C SER A 708 24.26 9.77 -16.38
N TRP A 709 24.73 8.58 -15.99
CA TRP A 709 25.90 7.98 -16.65
C TRP A 709 25.53 7.52 -18.07
N PRO A 710 26.21 8.02 -19.12
CA PRO A 710 25.87 7.66 -20.50
C PRO A 710 26.18 6.20 -20.83
N ASP A 711 25.42 5.61 -21.76
CA ASP A 711 25.63 4.22 -22.21
C ASP A 711 27.00 4.03 -22.89
N HIS A 712 27.46 5.03 -23.65
CA HIS A 712 28.78 5.07 -24.25
C HIS A 712 29.64 6.15 -23.60
N GLY A 713 30.86 5.78 -23.18
CA GLY A 713 31.84 6.69 -22.60
C GLY A 713 31.60 7.00 -21.12
N VAL A 714 31.84 8.27 -20.79
CA VAL A 714 31.84 8.83 -19.44
C VAL A 714 30.97 10.08 -19.40
N PRO A 715 30.49 10.53 -18.22
CA PRO A 715 29.81 11.82 -18.09
C PRO A 715 30.61 12.96 -18.74
N GLN A 716 29.92 13.91 -19.40
CA GLN A 716 30.58 15.03 -20.09
C GLN A 716 31.26 16.00 -19.12
N THR A 717 30.80 16.03 -17.87
CA THR A 717 31.31 16.86 -16.79
C THR A 717 31.49 16.02 -15.53
N THR A 718 32.39 16.44 -14.66
CA THR A 718 32.77 15.73 -13.43
C THR A 718 31.94 16.14 -12.20
N ASP A 719 31.27 17.30 -12.27
CA ASP A 719 30.52 17.92 -11.18
C ASP A 719 29.41 17.03 -10.63
N THR A 720 28.61 16.42 -11.50
CA THR A 720 27.46 15.59 -11.08
C THR A 720 27.91 14.32 -10.35
N ILE A 721 28.96 13.65 -10.82
CA ILE A 721 29.47 12.43 -10.17
C ILE A 721 30.23 12.74 -8.87
N LEU A 722 30.92 13.88 -8.80
CA LEU A 722 31.56 14.37 -7.58
C LEU A 722 30.52 14.68 -6.50
N HIS A 723 29.46 15.43 -6.85
CA HIS A 723 28.37 15.71 -5.92
C HIS A 723 27.65 14.43 -5.49
N PHE A 724 27.38 13.51 -6.43
CA PHE A 724 26.80 12.21 -6.09
C PHE A 724 27.68 11.42 -5.11
N ARG A 725 29.00 11.40 -5.33
CA ARG A 725 29.96 10.76 -4.41
C ARG A 725 29.91 11.40 -3.03
N ASP A 726 29.90 12.72 -2.94
CA ASP A 726 29.91 13.42 -1.64
C ASP A 726 28.65 13.12 -0.83
N LEU A 727 27.50 13.05 -1.51
CA LEU A 727 26.23 12.62 -0.91
C LEU A 727 26.30 11.18 -0.36
N VAL A 728 26.90 10.24 -1.10
CA VAL A 728 27.09 8.87 -0.64
C VAL A 728 28.04 8.85 0.56
N ARG A 729 29.17 9.55 0.48
CA ARG A 729 30.20 9.57 1.52
C ARG A 729 29.71 10.21 2.83
N GLU A 730 28.93 11.29 2.75
CA GLU A 730 28.31 11.91 3.93
C GLU A 730 27.45 10.91 4.72
N ASN A 731 26.72 10.03 4.02
CA ASN A 731 25.93 8.99 4.65
C ASN A 731 26.79 7.86 5.24
N LEU A 732 27.89 7.49 4.57
CA LEU A 732 28.84 6.49 5.08
C LEU A 732 29.50 6.96 6.37
N ASP A 733 29.89 8.24 6.45
CA ASP A 733 30.57 8.79 7.62
C ASP A 733 29.64 8.88 8.85
N LYS A 734 28.32 9.00 8.63
CA LYS A 734 27.29 8.93 9.68
C LYS A 734 27.06 7.51 10.20
N MET A 735 27.30 6.48 9.38
CA MET A 735 26.95 5.09 9.64
C MET A 735 28.18 4.23 10.00
N LYS A 736 28.71 4.41 11.23
CA LYS A 736 30.01 3.85 11.65
C LYS A 736 30.08 2.31 11.79
N ASP A 737 28.96 1.61 11.92
CA ASP A 737 28.90 0.16 12.25
C ASP A 737 28.18 -0.74 11.21
N ASN A 738 28.06 -0.31 9.96
CA ASN A 738 27.35 -1.10 8.94
C ASN A 738 28.28 -1.98 8.09
N GLY A 739 27.67 -2.96 7.40
CA GLY A 739 28.35 -3.85 6.46
C GLY A 739 28.96 -3.11 5.25
N PRO A 740 29.62 -3.83 4.32
CA PRO A 740 30.23 -3.23 3.14
C PRO A 740 29.21 -2.47 2.27
N VAL A 741 29.71 -1.49 1.52
CA VAL A 741 28.90 -0.73 0.55
C VAL A 741 28.76 -1.53 -0.73
N LEU A 742 27.52 -1.83 -1.13
CA LEU A 742 27.27 -2.50 -2.40
C LEU A 742 27.35 -1.48 -3.54
N VAL A 743 28.24 -1.69 -4.50
CA VAL A 743 28.36 -0.86 -5.71
C VAL A 743 28.17 -1.75 -6.93
N HIS A 744 27.24 -1.41 -7.80
CA HIS A 744 26.99 -2.18 -9.02
C HIS A 744 26.66 -1.28 -10.21
N CYS A 745 26.91 -1.82 -11.41
CA CYS A 745 26.45 -1.25 -12.67
C CYS A 745 25.81 -2.38 -13.49
N SER A 746 26.20 -2.56 -14.76
CA SER A 746 25.80 -3.74 -15.54
C SER A 746 26.68 -4.95 -15.22
N ALA A 747 27.97 -4.89 -15.56
CA ALA A 747 28.94 -5.96 -15.29
C ALA A 747 29.56 -5.89 -13.88
N GLY A 748 29.42 -4.74 -13.21
CA GLY A 748 30.05 -4.50 -11.91
C GLY A 748 31.56 -4.29 -11.98
N VAL A 749 32.06 -3.70 -13.08
CA VAL A 749 33.52 -3.52 -13.30
C VAL A 749 33.89 -2.10 -13.72
N GLY A 750 33.32 -1.58 -14.82
CA GLY A 750 33.68 -0.28 -15.39
C GLY A 750 33.30 0.90 -14.49
N ARG A 751 32.05 1.36 -14.60
CA ARG A 751 31.51 2.46 -13.76
C ARG A 751 31.68 2.20 -12.26
N THR A 752 31.48 0.95 -11.83
CA THR A 752 31.71 0.50 -10.46
C THR A 752 33.13 0.73 -10.00
N GLY A 753 34.14 0.34 -10.79
CA GLY A 753 35.54 0.59 -10.47
C GLY A 753 35.88 2.07 -10.46
N THR A 754 35.38 2.83 -11.45
CA THR A 754 35.59 4.28 -11.49
C THR A 754 35.06 4.97 -10.24
N PHE A 755 33.86 4.62 -9.77
CA PHE A 755 33.29 5.20 -8.55
C PHE A 755 34.06 4.80 -7.29
N ILE A 756 34.39 3.51 -7.12
CA ILE A 756 35.17 3.04 -5.95
C ILE A 756 36.54 3.71 -5.90
N SER A 757 37.22 3.84 -7.04
CA SER A 757 38.50 4.53 -7.15
C SER A 757 38.37 6.02 -6.85
N LEU A 758 37.38 6.71 -7.43
CA LEU A 758 37.15 8.13 -7.19
C LEU A 758 36.96 8.41 -5.70
N ASP A 759 36.07 7.65 -5.07
CA ASP A 759 35.76 7.84 -3.66
C ASP A 759 36.95 7.53 -2.73
N SER A 760 37.65 6.42 -2.97
CA SER A 760 38.80 6.00 -2.15
C SER A 760 39.99 6.93 -2.32
N LEU A 761 40.29 7.36 -3.55
CA LEU A 761 41.44 8.21 -3.85
C LEU A 761 41.22 9.66 -3.40
N LEU A 762 39.98 10.17 -3.40
CA LEU A 762 39.69 11.47 -2.77
C LEU A 762 39.86 11.41 -1.24
N CYS A 763 39.45 10.31 -0.59
CA CYS A 763 39.77 10.11 0.83
C CYS A 763 41.29 10.01 1.08
N GLN A 764 42.03 9.32 0.20
CA GLN A 764 43.50 9.27 0.28
C GLN A 764 44.12 10.66 0.13
N ALA A 765 43.67 11.43 -0.85
CA ALA A 765 44.14 12.79 -1.09
C ALA A 765 43.96 13.68 0.15
N GLN A 766 42.80 13.57 0.81
CA GLN A 766 42.47 14.33 2.02
C GLN A 766 43.32 13.91 3.23
N ASP A 767 43.56 12.61 3.41
CA ASP A 767 44.22 12.07 4.60
C ASP A 767 45.76 12.04 4.49
N GLN A 768 46.31 11.73 3.32
CA GLN A 768 47.75 11.52 3.09
C GLN A 768 48.40 12.62 2.24
N GLY A 769 47.63 13.42 1.52
CA GLY A 769 48.18 14.43 0.60
C GLY A 769 48.85 13.83 -0.64
N GLU A 770 48.57 12.56 -0.96
CA GLU A 770 49.08 11.84 -2.13
C GLU A 770 47.96 11.03 -2.80
N ILE A 771 48.12 10.73 -4.09
CA ILE A 771 47.16 9.99 -4.92
C ILE A 771 47.90 8.95 -5.74
N GLY A 772 47.57 7.68 -5.54
CA GLY A 772 48.12 6.56 -6.31
C GLY A 772 47.07 5.91 -7.21
N VAL A 773 46.76 6.52 -8.36
CA VAL A 773 45.70 6.00 -9.25
C VAL A 773 46.07 4.62 -9.78
N PHE A 774 47.23 4.49 -10.43
CA PHE A 774 47.69 3.22 -11.03
C PHE A 774 47.70 2.07 -10.02
N SER A 775 48.36 2.26 -8.87
CA SER A 775 48.49 1.22 -7.84
C SER A 775 47.16 0.84 -7.21
N PHE A 776 46.23 1.79 -7.06
CA PHE A 776 44.90 1.50 -6.54
C PHE A 776 44.06 0.71 -7.56
N VAL A 777 44.11 1.07 -8.85
CA VAL A 777 43.42 0.30 -9.89
C VAL A 777 44.01 -1.09 -10.06
N GLU A 778 45.34 -1.23 -9.95
CA GLU A 778 46.01 -2.53 -9.89
C GLU A 778 45.46 -3.38 -8.72
N LYS A 779 45.33 -2.77 -7.53
CA LYS A 779 44.74 -3.43 -6.35
C LYS A 779 43.31 -3.88 -6.63
N LEU A 780 42.47 -3.05 -7.25
CA LEU A 780 41.10 -3.45 -7.62
C LEU A 780 41.09 -4.61 -8.63
N ARG A 781 41.94 -4.57 -9.66
CA ARG A 781 42.07 -5.60 -10.70
C ARG A 781 42.50 -6.97 -10.14
N ARG A 782 43.19 -7.00 -9.00
CA ARG A 782 43.54 -8.25 -8.28
C ARG A 782 42.35 -8.87 -7.55
N ASN A 783 41.34 -8.09 -7.16
CA ASN A 783 40.14 -8.56 -6.46
C ASN A 783 38.96 -8.86 -7.40
N ARG A 784 38.86 -8.16 -8.53
CA ARG A 784 37.83 -8.39 -9.56
C ARG A 784 38.37 -8.04 -10.95
N PRO A 785 38.12 -8.85 -11.98
CA PRO A 785 38.66 -8.57 -13.32
C PRO A 785 38.10 -7.27 -13.90
N LEU A 786 38.87 -6.63 -14.78
CA LEU A 786 38.45 -5.49 -15.61
C LEU A 786 37.92 -4.25 -14.86
N MET A 787 38.21 -4.12 -13.56
CA MET A 787 37.86 -2.91 -12.80
C MET A 787 38.43 -1.68 -13.51
N ILE A 788 37.56 -0.70 -13.79
CA ILE A 788 37.80 0.38 -14.78
C ILE A 788 38.06 -0.22 -16.17
N GLN A 789 37.00 -0.34 -16.96
CA GLN A 789 36.95 -1.27 -18.10
C GLN A 789 37.55 -0.71 -19.39
N ASN A 790 37.62 0.60 -19.53
CA ASN A 790 38.22 1.24 -20.70
C ASN A 790 39.07 2.46 -20.33
N GLU A 791 39.87 2.91 -21.29
CA GLU A 791 40.76 4.05 -21.14
C GLU A 791 40.01 5.34 -20.81
N ASP A 792 38.88 5.60 -21.47
CA ASP A 792 38.03 6.78 -21.20
C ASP A 792 37.65 6.88 -19.72
N GLN A 793 37.30 5.77 -19.06
CA GLN A 793 37.00 5.73 -17.63
C GLN A 793 38.23 6.00 -16.75
N TYR A 794 39.41 5.57 -17.18
CA TYR A 794 40.67 5.82 -16.47
C TYR A 794 41.08 7.28 -16.59
N VAL A 795 40.96 7.89 -17.77
CA VAL A 795 41.18 9.33 -17.99
C VAL A 795 40.16 10.15 -17.22
N PHE A 796 38.89 9.77 -17.28
CA PHE A 796 37.81 10.45 -16.55
C PHE A 796 38.01 10.42 -15.03
N LEU A 797 38.50 9.30 -14.48
CA LEU A 797 38.88 9.22 -13.06
C LEU A 797 39.91 10.29 -12.69
N HIS A 798 40.94 10.49 -13.51
CA HIS A 798 41.95 11.54 -13.28
C HIS A 798 41.33 12.94 -13.34
N GLN A 799 40.42 13.17 -14.29
CA GLN A 799 39.68 14.43 -14.41
C GLN A 799 38.81 14.70 -13.17
N CYS A 800 38.06 13.71 -12.69
CA CYS A 800 37.30 13.83 -11.44
C CYS A 800 38.20 14.11 -10.24
N LEU A 801 39.35 13.44 -10.13
CA LEU A 801 40.29 13.67 -9.03
C LEU A 801 40.87 15.09 -9.09
N LEU A 802 41.26 15.55 -10.27
CA LEU A 802 41.76 16.91 -10.49
C LEU A 802 40.74 17.96 -10.05
N ASP A 803 39.50 17.83 -10.52
CA ASP A 803 38.42 18.77 -10.21
C ASP A 803 38.01 18.70 -8.74
N GLY A 804 37.98 17.49 -8.15
CA GLY A 804 37.67 17.28 -6.74
C GLY A 804 38.70 17.90 -5.79
N ILE A 805 40.00 17.81 -6.12
CA ILE A 805 41.08 18.46 -5.37
C ILE A 805 41.00 19.99 -5.50
N GLN A 806 40.74 20.50 -6.71
CA GLN A 806 40.66 21.94 -6.97
C GLN A 806 39.42 22.60 -6.35
N SER A 807 38.33 21.84 -6.23
CA SER A 807 37.07 22.28 -5.62
C SER A 807 37.06 22.16 -4.09
N ALA A 808 38.08 21.55 -3.49
CA ALA A 808 38.17 21.42 -2.04
C ALA A 808 38.30 22.82 -1.38
N PRO A 809 37.44 23.17 -0.42
CA PRO A 809 37.55 24.46 0.27
C PRO A 809 38.90 24.58 0.97
N LYS A 810 39.61 25.69 0.73
CA LYS A 810 40.73 26.12 1.59
C LYS A 810 40.17 26.49 2.97
N ASN A 811 40.04 25.50 3.84
CA ASN A 811 39.92 25.60 5.29
C ASN A 811 39.10 26.79 5.86
N ASP A 812 37.94 27.10 5.28
CA ASP A 812 36.89 27.89 5.92
C ASP A 812 35.61 27.05 5.93
N ARG A 813 35.27 26.53 7.11
CA ARG A 813 34.01 25.83 7.37
C ARG A 813 32.86 26.82 7.23
N VAL A 814 32.28 26.90 6.04
CA VAL A 814 30.91 27.42 5.88
C VAL A 814 29.97 26.24 5.99
N ILE A 815 29.38 26.09 7.17
CA ILE A 815 28.23 25.22 7.40
C ILE A 815 27.09 25.81 6.57
N LEU A 816 26.83 25.23 5.40
CA LEU A 816 25.62 25.48 4.64
C LEU A 816 24.49 24.69 5.29
N GLU A 817 23.88 25.27 6.31
CA GLU A 817 22.62 24.80 6.89
C GLU A 817 21.59 24.66 5.76
N HIS A 818 21.25 23.42 5.40
CA HIS A 818 20.09 23.14 4.57
C HIS A 818 18.86 23.17 5.48
N PRO A 819 17.84 24.01 5.20
CA PRO A 819 16.70 24.16 6.08
C PRO A 819 15.85 22.89 6.07
N ALA A 820 15.83 22.21 7.22
CA ALA A 820 14.69 21.54 7.83
C ALA A 820 13.80 20.65 6.94
N VAL A 821 14.31 19.51 6.47
CA VAL A 821 13.48 18.32 6.17
C VAL A 821 14.12 17.01 6.70
N TYR A 822 15.31 17.09 7.32
CA TYR A 822 16.16 15.91 7.60
C TYR A 822 16.26 15.48 9.07
N GLU A 823 15.34 15.93 9.92
CA GLU A 823 15.14 15.38 11.27
C GLU A 823 13.71 14.83 11.38
N ASN A 824 13.48 13.63 10.87
CA ASN A 824 12.31 12.83 11.27
C ASN A 824 12.52 11.31 11.10
N ILE A 825 13.78 10.86 11.04
CA ILE A 825 14.07 9.41 11.00
C ILE A 825 14.03 8.81 12.42
N LEU A 826 14.45 9.56 13.44
CA LEU A 826 14.37 9.13 14.84
C LEU A 826 12.94 9.19 15.39
N ALA A 827 12.14 10.20 14.99
CA ALA A 827 10.75 10.33 15.43
C ALA A 827 9.80 9.27 14.83
N MET A 828 10.15 8.68 13.68
CA MET A 828 9.38 7.58 13.07
C MET A 828 9.75 6.20 13.62
N GLN A 829 10.93 6.04 14.24
CA GLN A 829 11.33 4.80 14.91
C GLN A 829 10.46 4.52 16.14
N ASP A 830 10.04 5.56 16.88
CA ASP A 830 9.15 5.39 18.05
C ASP A 830 7.68 5.24 17.67
N TYR A 831 7.25 5.76 16.52
CA TYR A 831 5.85 5.72 16.10
C TYR A 831 5.43 4.33 15.57
N GLU A 832 6.32 3.58 14.90
CA GLU A 832 5.99 2.24 14.39
C GLU A 832 6.11 1.12 15.45
N VAL A 833 6.90 1.30 16.51
CA VAL A 833 6.95 0.35 17.64
C VAL A 833 5.64 0.37 18.45
N SER A 834 4.87 1.47 18.39
CA SER A 834 3.58 1.60 19.09
C SER A 834 2.38 0.97 18.37
N ARG A 835 2.59 0.37 17.19
CA ARG A 835 1.52 -0.21 16.33
C ARG A 835 1.56 -1.73 16.18
N VAL A 836 2.36 -2.42 16.98
CA VAL A 836 2.33 -3.88 17.15
C VAL A 836 1.51 -4.25 18.37
#